data_AF-A0A0Q2XF23-F1
#
_entry.id   AF-A0A0Q2XF23-F1
#
_cell.length_a   1.000
_cell.length_b   1.000
_cell.length_c   1.000
_cell.angle_alpha   90.00
_cell.angle_beta   90.00
_cell.angle_gamma   90.00
#
_symmetry.space_group_name_H-M   'P 1'
#
loop_
_entity.id
_entity.type
_entity.pdbx_description
1 polymer ?
#
loop_
_entity_poly.entity_id
_entity_poly.type
_entity_poly.pdbx_seq_one_letter_code
_entity_poly.pdbx_strand_id
1 'polypeptide(L)'
;MGSVGGNGGQGNIQGGFVRPGIGGDGGAASGFGTGGAGGDATGGGTGGNGGIGSVVAGGLGAVADGSGLGGDGGDGLLGGVGGNGSSGQVGAFNAGAYAGGVGQSGDGGTGTGVGSHGGNGTIGNVQAFGQNSQASGTATGGNGGAGTSGGTGGTGGQGRIVANGTGSIATGSVATGGVGGDSSSGVGALGGQGYVVSGTFGDPGSGGVITGSTATGGDSTAGVSGGTGQVLAVNGTVIDSSAVAGDAVAGQIGTAATVSATNGGTISASGATGGQNSSTAMGGNASITADGVGSSVAGSTAQGGNAGLGTNGGTGGGGGDANMVANQGGSVLDASATGGAGGGGVNGGVGGHGGASEVSAGLQGGAGGSASGEGLGGQGGNADGVGSVGGNGGQGNIQGGFVRPGIGGDGGAASGFGTGGGGGDATGGGTGGNGGIGSVVAGGLGAVADGSGLGGDGGDGLLGGVGGNGSSGQVGAFNAGAYAGGVGQSGDGGTGTGVGSHGGNGTIGNVQAFGQNSQASGTATGGNGGAGTSGGTGGTGGQGRIVANGTGSIATDSTATGGVGGDSSSGVGALGGQGYVIAGTFGDPGSGGVITGSTATGGDSTAGVSGGTGQVLAVNGTVIDSSAVAGDAVAGQIGTAATVSATNGGSISASGATGGQNSSTAMGGNASITADGVGSTVAGSTAQGGNAGLGTNGGTGGGGGAADVIADNGGVVAGGHAIGGDGGDGDTGGAGGAGGYGDVQAIAAGSSASGTGHGGDGGNATVGGTGGTGGEGAIYAYGANGHASGTGLGGAGGDGLNGGVGGNGGIGDTNAYVNGFADGLGKGGAGGSGTGVGSVGGNGSSGEIQAGYIGQTGGHATGSAYGGDGGNATGGGHGGQGNYAVVLSTGNGTADGTAFGGDGGAATTTGATGGRGGGAQVTGVDNTIVSGTATAGNGGIGYGGNGGDGGDGWTSVNVDAADPTGQVINGTAIGGDGGDGGHNNGLARGGDGGHGGWGKVYADSGGTSTNTTAHGGDGGAGGNGGTYVDALHPGTGGIGGLGGESTPTNTPGGAYVAQAGGPGGPGGADGSIGTPGSDAPNIP
;
A
#
# COMPACT_ATOMS: atom_id res chain seq x y z
N MET A 1 -77.23 22.12 -22.76
CA MET A 1 -77.16 23.54 -22.40
C MET A 1 -76.30 23.61 -21.16
N GLY A 2 -75.18 24.32 -21.22
CA GLY A 2 -74.35 24.57 -20.04
C GLY A 2 -74.41 26.06 -19.66
N SER A 3 -74.21 26.37 -18.38
CA SER A 3 -74.08 27.75 -17.90
C SER A 3 -72.61 28.17 -17.84
N VAL A 4 -72.37 29.47 -17.66
CA VAL A 4 -71.09 30.06 -17.24
C VAL A 4 -71.38 30.84 -15.96
N GLY A 5 -70.51 30.72 -14.97
CA GLY A 5 -70.67 31.43 -13.69
C GLY A 5 -70.04 32.82 -13.67
N GLY A 6 -70.50 33.69 -12.77
CA GLY A 6 -70.12 35.11 -12.76
C GLY A 6 -68.88 35.41 -11.91
N ASN A 7 -67.89 36.07 -12.50
CA ASN A 7 -66.69 36.57 -11.79
C ASN A 7 -67.08 37.57 -10.67
N GLY A 8 -66.37 37.55 -9.55
CA GLY A 8 -66.68 38.39 -8.38
C GLY A 8 -66.07 39.80 -8.41
N GLY A 9 -66.74 40.73 -7.71
CA GLY A 9 -66.47 42.17 -7.80
C GLY A 9 -65.35 42.68 -6.90
N GLN A 10 -64.67 43.76 -7.32
CA GLN A 10 -63.49 44.28 -6.64
C GLN A 10 -63.77 45.25 -5.46
N GLY A 11 -62.85 45.42 -4.49
CA GLY A 11 -63.11 46.25 -3.28
C GLY A 11 -61.90 46.88 -2.56
N ASN A 12 -61.84 48.22 -2.42
CA ASN A 12 -60.61 48.97 -2.09
C ASN A 12 -60.72 49.91 -0.86
N ILE A 13 -59.77 49.83 0.10
CA ILE A 13 -59.82 50.49 1.43
C ILE A 13 -58.42 50.90 1.99
N GLN A 14 -57.82 51.99 1.50
CA GLN A 14 -56.53 52.58 1.94
C GLN A 14 -56.45 53.01 3.43
N GLY A 15 -55.27 53.00 4.11
CA GLY A 15 -55.10 53.73 5.39
C GLY A 15 -53.73 53.76 6.10
N GLY A 16 -53.34 54.96 6.59
CA GLY A 16 -52.42 55.10 7.73
C GLY A 16 -53.21 54.97 9.05
N PHE A 17 -52.69 54.23 10.01
CA PHE A 17 -53.50 53.68 11.10
C PHE A 17 -53.88 54.74 12.15
N VAL A 18 -55.18 54.86 12.45
CA VAL A 18 -55.74 55.95 13.27
C VAL A 18 -55.58 55.66 14.76
N ARG A 19 -55.19 56.71 15.50
CA ARG A 19 -54.59 56.66 16.84
C ARG A 19 -55.63 56.79 17.97
N PRO A 20 -55.45 56.07 19.09
CA PRO A 20 -55.96 56.48 20.39
C PRO A 20 -54.80 56.81 21.36
N GLY A 21 -54.21 58.01 21.37
CA GLY A 21 -54.46 59.20 20.56
C GLY A 21 -53.48 60.34 20.93
N ILE A 22 -53.46 61.44 20.15
CA ILE A 22 -52.78 62.72 20.44
C ILE A 22 -51.30 62.60 20.93
N GLY A 23 -50.26 62.61 20.09
CA GLY A 23 -50.19 62.97 18.66
C GLY A 23 -48.96 62.38 17.94
N GLY A 24 -48.56 62.95 16.80
CA GLY A 24 -47.61 62.38 15.80
C GLY A 24 -48.12 62.67 14.37
N ASP A 25 -47.46 62.22 13.29
CA ASP A 25 -48.00 62.28 11.90
C ASP A 25 -47.27 61.37 10.87
N GLY A 26 -48.03 60.75 9.96
CA GLY A 26 -47.57 59.85 8.86
C GLY A 26 -47.25 58.40 9.30
N GLY A 27 -47.38 57.35 8.47
CA GLY A 27 -48.10 57.20 7.19
C GLY A 27 -47.33 57.65 5.93
N ALA A 28 -47.57 57.09 4.73
CA ALA A 28 -48.35 55.90 4.31
C ALA A 28 -47.95 55.52 2.85
N ALA A 29 -48.01 54.23 2.46
CA ALA A 29 -49.05 53.74 1.54
C ALA A 29 -50.03 52.72 2.17
N SER A 30 -50.88 52.09 1.34
CA SER A 30 -52.28 51.89 1.76
C SER A 30 -53.22 51.12 0.79
N GLY A 31 -53.96 50.09 1.26
CA GLY A 31 -55.24 49.43 0.83
C GLY A 31 -55.81 49.37 -0.61
N PHE A 32 -56.91 48.64 -0.85
CA PHE A 32 -57.24 47.25 -0.41
C PHE A 32 -57.92 46.41 -1.52
N GLY A 33 -57.84 46.82 -2.78
CA GLY A 33 -58.59 46.33 -3.96
C GLY A 33 -58.65 44.82 -4.15
N THR A 34 -59.57 44.16 -3.41
CA THR A 34 -60.10 42.75 -3.39
C THR A 34 -60.91 42.45 -4.62
N GLY A 35 -61.32 41.19 -4.79
CA GLY A 35 -62.13 40.68 -5.89
C GLY A 35 -62.76 39.36 -5.47
N GLY A 36 -64.09 39.30 -5.52
CA GLY A 36 -64.81 38.06 -5.16
C GLY A 36 -64.47 36.89 -6.09
N ALA A 37 -64.76 35.68 -5.64
CA ALA A 37 -64.59 34.46 -6.42
C ALA A 37 -65.48 34.41 -7.68
N GLY A 38 -65.15 33.52 -8.62
CA GLY A 38 -66.00 33.15 -9.73
C GLY A 38 -67.13 32.21 -9.30
N GLY A 39 -68.34 32.42 -9.82
CA GLY A 39 -69.44 31.46 -9.70
C GLY A 39 -69.31 30.26 -10.65
N ASP A 40 -70.22 29.31 -10.54
CA ASP A 40 -70.07 27.98 -11.15
C ASP A 40 -70.80 27.78 -12.47
N ALA A 41 -70.35 26.76 -13.22
CA ALA A 41 -70.91 26.34 -14.49
C ALA A 41 -71.47 24.92 -14.46
N THR A 42 -72.76 24.79 -14.74
CA THR A 42 -73.47 23.52 -14.89
C THR A 42 -73.43 23.04 -16.34
N GLY A 43 -73.46 21.73 -16.59
CA GLY A 43 -73.80 21.16 -17.91
C GLY A 43 -72.71 21.21 -18.98
N GLY A 44 -71.46 20.97 -18.60
CA GLY A 44 -70.28 20.95 -19.49
C GLY A 44 -69.61 22.31 -19.67
N GLY A 45 -69.83 23.25 -18.75
CA GLY A 45 -69.35 24.63 -18.84
C GLY A 45 -68.07 24.91 -18.02
N THR A 46 -67.67 26.18 -18.01
CA THR A 46 -66.45 26.68 -17.36
C THR A 46 -66.78 27.54 -16.13
N GLY A 47 -66.19 27.22 -14.97
CA GLY A 47 -66.28 28.07 -13.80
C GLY A 47 -65.73 29.49 -14.05
N GLY A 48 -66.29 30.47 -13.36
CA GLY A 48 -65.81 31.86 -13.40
C GLY A 48 -64.45 32.00 -12.73
N ASN A 49 -63.80 33.16 -12.88
CA ASN A 49 -62.55 33.47 -12.18
C ASN A 49 -62.79 34.49 -11.06
N GLY A 50 -62.00 34.43 -9.98
CA GLY A 50 -61.99 35.49 -8.96
C GLY A 50 -61.02 36.64 -9.28
N GLY A 51 -60.98 37.70 -8.45
CA GLY A 51 -60.25 38.97 -8.73
C GLY A 51 -59.30 39.46 -7.62
N ILE A 52 -58.30 40.31 -7.94
CA ILE A 52 -57.10 40.71 -7.13
C ILE A 52 -57.43 41.38 -5.74
N GLY A 53 -56.55 41.48 -4.69
CA GLY A 53 -56.92 41.91 -3.28
C GLY A 53 -56.04 42.72 -2.27
N SER A 54 -56.13 44.05 -2.27
CA SER A 54 -54.95 44.94 -2.13
C SER A 54 -54.50 45.54 -0.77
N VAL A 55 -53.96 46.77 -0.80
CA VAL A 55 -52.66 47.28 -0.25
C VAL A 55 -52.50 47.36 1.32
N VAL A 56 -51.30 47.10 1.86
CA VAL A 56 -50.46 47.81 2.86
C VAL A 56 -51.12 48.70 3.94
N ALA A 57 -50.48 48.91 5.11
CA ALA A 57 -50.86 49.94 6.12
C ALA A 57 -49.70 50.51 6.97
N GLY A 58 -49.85 51.67 7.66
CA GLY A 58 -48.69 52.38 8.26
C GLY A 58 -48.86 53.39 9.41
N GLY A 59 -47.74 54.03 9.79
CA GLY A 59 -47.52 54.95 10.92
C GLY A 59 -46.76 54.32 12.12
N LEU A 60 -45.82 54.99 12.81
CA LEU A 60 -44.80 55.94 12.33
C LEU A 60 -43.49 55.12 12.23
N GLY A 61 -42.75 55.07 11.11
CA GLY A 61 -42.87 55.87 9.90
C GLY A 61 -43.73 55.26 8.78
N ALA A 62 -43.06 54.85 7.69
CA ALA A 62 -43.60 54.86 6.32
C ALA A 62 -43.30 53.56 5.53
N VAL A 63 -43.93 53.44 4.36
CA VAL A 63 -44.76 52.28 3.96
C VAL A 63 -45.03 52.31 2.41
N ALA A 64 -44.98 51.27 1.55
CA ALA A 64 -44.47 49.89 1.78
C ALA A 64 -43.97 48.92 0.68
N ASP A 65 -44.69 48.53 -0.41
CA ASP A 65 -45.51 49.43 -1.21
C ASP A 65 -46.61 48.88 -2.17
N GLY A 66 -47.18 47.68 -2.00
CA GLY A 66 -48.33 47.33 -2.84
C GLY A 66 -48.89 45.94 -2.68
N SER A 67 -50.00 45.76 -1.96
CA SER A 67 -50.69 44.45 -1.83
C SER A 67 -51.63 44.13 -2.99
N GLY A 68 -52.29 42.96 -2.96
CA GLY A 68 -53.29 42.57 -3.94
C GLY A 68 -53.54 41.08 -3.98
N LEU A 69 -54.24 40.40 -3.05
CA LEU A 69 -54.84 39.01 -2.96
C LEU A 69 -55.67 38.57 -4.16
N GLY A 70 -56.63 37.69 -3.95
CA GLY A 70 -57.82 37.64 -4.78
C GLY A 70 -58.65 36.40 -4.56
N GLY A 71 -59.90 36.49 -5.00
CA GLY A 71 -60.85 35.40 -4.91
C GLY A 71 -60.54 34.28 -5.90
N ASP A 72 -61.21 33.16 -5.66
CA ASP A 72 -60.92 31.87 -6.28
C ASP A 72 -61.74 31.62 -7.55
N GLY A 73 -61.36 30.63 -8.34
CA GLY A 73 -62.12 30.16 -9.49
C GLY A 73 -63.32 29.30 -9.08
N GLY A 74 -64.45 29.47 -9.75
CA GLY A 74 -65.63 28.58 -9.58
C GLY A 74 -65.46 27.24 -10.30
N ASP A 75 -66.42 26.34 -10.13
CA ASP A 75 -66.35 24.98 -10.69
C ASP A 75 -66.94 24.85 -12.11
N GLY A 76 -66.41 23.90 -12.89
CA GLY A 76 -66.95 23.47 -14.18
C GLY A 76 -67.48 22.04 -14.13
N LEU A 77 -68.81 21.87 -14.13
CA LEU A 77 -69.46 20.58 -13.89
C LEU A 77 -69.89 19.85 -15.17
N LEU A 78 -69.82 18.51 -15.15
CA LEU A 78 -70.29 17.57 -16.18
C LEU A 78 -69.47 17.55 -17.49
N GLY A 79 -68.17 17.31 -17.37
CA GLY A 79 -67.16 17.40 -18.43
C GLY A 79 -66.52 18.79 -18.52
N GLY A 80 -66.70 19.61 -17.48
CA GLY A 80 -66.33 21.03 -17.47
C GLY A 80 -64.89 21.30 -17.01
N VAL A 81 -64.56 22.59 -16.97
CA VAL A 81 -63.26 23.11 -16.53
C VAL A 81 -63.45 24.12 -15.41
N GLY A 82 -62.70 23.98 -14.31
CA GLY A 82 -62.72 24.94 -13.21
C GLY A 82 -61.98 26.24 -13.56
N GLY A 83 -62.43 27.36 -12.99
CA GLY A 83 -61.78 28.66 -13.16
C GLY A 83 -60.48 28.79 -12.35
N ASN A 84 -59.80 29.92 -12.48
CA ASN A 84 -58.61 30.27 -11.69
C ASN A 84 -58.95 31.42 -10.72
N GLY A 85 -58.19 31.59 -9.64
CA GLY A 85 -58.27 32.81 -8.82
C GLY A 85 -57.20 33.86 -9.16
N SER A 86 -56.96 34.81 -8.25
CA SER A 86 -56.30 36.11 -8.57
C SER A 86 -55.41 36.69 -7.45
N SER A 87 -54.45 37.60 -7.76
CA SER A 87 -53.10 37.46 -7.15
C SER A 87 -52.40 38.37 -6.12
N GLY A 88 -52.47 37.97 -4.82
CA GLY A 88 -51.80 38.25 -3.49
C GLY A 88 -50.56 39.05 -3.06
N GLN A 89 -50.40 40.32 -3.39
CA GLN A 89 -49.44 41.18 -2.64
C GLN A 89 -49.99 41.49 -1.16
N VAL A 90 -49.54 42.06 0.03
CA VAL A 90 -48.45 42.63 0.98
C VAL A 90 -49.16 42.87 2.38
N GLY A 91 -48.64 43.12 3.63
CA GLY A 91 -47.33 43.11 4.34
C GLY A 91 -47.04 44.31 5.33
N ALA A 92 -46.30 44.08 6.46
CA ALA A 92 -45.65 45.05 7.41
C ALA A 92 -46.54 45.91 8.39
N PHE A 93 -46.10 46.63 9.48
CA PHE A 93 -45.11 47.74 9.62
C PHE A 93 -44.64 48.22 11.05
N ASN A 94 -43.56 49.05 11.06
CA ASN A 94 -43.18 50.19 11.98
C ASN A 94 -42.86 50.00 13.49
N ALA A 95 -42.08 50.88 14.15
CA ALA A 95 -41.21 51.92 13.59
C ALA A 95 -40.04 51.29 12.82
N GLY A 96 -39.29 52.06 12.03
CA GLY A 96 -38.92 51.55 10.69
C GLY A 96 -40.00 51.98 9.70
N ALA A 97 -40.45 51.16 8.74
CA ALA A 97 -39.91 49.90 8.20
C ALA A 97 -40.02 49.95 6.65
N TYR A 98 -39.94 48.84 5.89
CA TYR A 98 -40.46 48.75 4.49
C TYR A 98 -40.51 47.32 3.94
N ALA A 99 -41.56 46.95 3.18
CA ALA A 99 -41.83 45.57 2.72
C ALA A 99 -42.31 45.54 1.26
N GLY A 100 -41.37 45.58 0.32
CA GLY A 100 -41.68 45.79 -1.09
C GLY A 100 -42.41 44.61 -1.75
N GLY A 101 -43.56 44.92 -2.36
CA GLY A 101 -44.10 44.25 -3.55
C GLY A 101 -44.30 42.74 -3.46
N VAL A 102 -45.37 42.31 -2.78
CA VAL A 102 -45.75 40.89 -2.61
C VAL A 102 -46.38 40.33 -3.87
N GLY A 103 -47.10 39.23 -3.76
CA GLY A 103 -47.87 38.68 -4.85
C GLY A 103 -48.08 37.21 -4.75
N GLN A 104 -48.60 36.65 -3.64
CA GLN A 104 -49.45 35.43 -3.63
C GLN A 104 -50.40 35.45 -4.83
N SER A 105 -51.13 34.38 -5.10
CA SER A 105 -52.15 34.38 -6.14
C SER A 105 -53.60 34.34 -5.49
N GLY A 106 -54.71 33.80 -6.06
CA GLY A 106 -55.92 33.23 -5.39
C GLY A 106 -56.38 31.91 -6.06
N ASP A 107 -57.06 30.96 -5.39
CA ASP A 107 -57.07 29.54 -5.80
C ASP A 107 -57.98 29.14 -6.98
N GLY A 108 -57.72 28.01 -7.63
CA GLY A 108 -58.46 27.59 -8.83
C GLY A 108 -59.47 26.47 -8.59
N GLY A 109 -60.70 26.66 -9.10
CA GLY A 109 -61.80 25.70 -9.00
C GLY A 109 -61.58 24.42 -9.81
N THR A 110 -62.49 23.47 -9.67
CA THR A 110 -62.36 22.12 -10.23
C THR A 110 -63.12 21.94 -11.53
N GLY A 111 -62.60 21.09 -12.41
CA GLY A 111 -63.38 20.53 -13.51
C GLY A 111 -63.83 19.14 -13.14
N THR A 112 -65.12 18.83 -13.28
CA THR A 112 -65.66 17.50 -12.92
C THR A 112 -66.34 16.81 -14.10
N GLY A 113 -66.06 15.52 -14.31
CA GLY A 113 -66.51 14.72 -15.46
C GLY A 113 -65.38 13.89 -16.08
N VAL A 114 -65.69 13.00 -17.03
CA VAL A 114 -64.66 12.14 -17.66
C VAL A 114 -63.75 13.01 -18.54
N GLY A 115 -62.46 13.12 -18.18
CA GLY A 115 -61.49 13.97 -18.89
C GLY A 115 -61.62 15.47 -18.57
N SER A 116 -62.00 15.84 -17.34
CA SER A 116 -62.15 17.24 -16.91
C SER A 116 -60.84 17.87 -16.38
N HIS A 117 -60.80 19.20 -16.19
CA HIS A 117 -59.61 19.94 -15.71
C HIS A 117 -59.93 21.01 -14.65
N GLY A 118 -59.12 21.15 -13.59
CA GLY A 118 -59.21 22.30 -12.68
C GLY A 118 -58.24 23.44 -13.02
N GLY A 119 -58.50 24.64 -12.48
CA GLY A 119 -57.67 25.85 -12.68
C GLY A 119 -56.66 26.08 -11.56
N ASN A 120 -55.82 27.12 -11.65
CA ASN A 120 -54.56 27.18 -10.87
C ASN A 120 -54.61 27.98 -9.56
N GLY A 121 -53.79 27.57 -8.57
CA GLY A 121 -53.79 28.07 -7.18
C GLY A 121 -52.50 28.77 -6.70
N THR A 122 -52.31 29.08 -5.39
CA THR A 122 -51.67 30.40 -5.07
C THR A 122 -51.09 30.82 -3.64
N ILE A 123 -49.79 31.16 -3.45
CA ILE A 123 -49.11 31.66 -2.16
C ILE A 123 -47.78 32.49 -2.43
N GLY A 124 -47.14 33.45 -1.67
CA GLY A 124 -47.37 34.20 -0.39
C GLY A 124 -46.13 34.97 0.17
N ASN A 125 -45.87 36.24 -0.23
CA ASN A 125 -44.56 36.94 -0.14
C ASN A 125 -44.26 37.91 1.07
N VAL A 126 -43.03 38.48 1.08
CA VAL A 126 -42.43 39.62 1.85
C VAL A 126 -43.31 40.41 2.79
N GLN A 127 -42.86 40.42 4.04
CA GLN A 127 -43.35 41.32 5.06
C GLN A 127 -42.13 41.76 5.90
N ALA A 128 -42.23 42.88 6.62
CA ALA A 128 -41.08 43.53 7.25
C ALA A 128 -41.48 44.47 8.42
N PHE A 129 -41.32 44.04 9.67
CA PHE A 129 -41.83 44.75 10.86
C PHE A 129 -40.67 45.19 11.78
N GLY A 130 -40.38 46.49 11.85
CA GLY A 130 -39.19 47.02 12.55
C GLY A 130 -39.32 47.14 14.09
N GLN A 131 -38.50 47.91 14.79
CA GLN A 131 -37.40 48.80 14.34
C GLN A 131 -36.29 48.04 13.59
N ASN A 132 -35.68 48.50 12.50
CA ASN A 132 -35.95 49.70 11.66
C ASN A 132 -35.99 49.35 10.15
N SER A 133 -35.09 48.46 9.69
CA SER A 133 -35.33 47.27 8.84
C SER A 133 -36.26 47.26 7.60
N GLN A 134 -35.86 46.56 6.53
CA GLN A 134 -36.58 46.45 5.24
C GLN A 134 -36.41 45.11 4.45
N ALA A 135 -37.31 44.81 3.50
CA ALA A 135 -37.18 43.69 2.53
C ALA A 135 -37.83 43.95 1.13
N SER A 136 -37.43 43.24 0.03
CA SER A 136 -38.14 43.15 -1.31
C SER A 136 -37.34 42.37 -2.40
N GLY A 137 -37.86 41.48 -3.28
CA GLY A 137 -39.20 40.83 -3.27
C GLY A 137 -39.86 40.07 -4.47
N THR A 138 -39.25 39.45 -5.52
CA THR A 138 -39.94 38.95 -6.79
C THR A 138 -39.93 37.39 -7.02
N ALA A 139 -40.90 36.58 -7.54
CA ALA A 139 -42.35 36.57 -7.84
C ALA A 139 -42.96 35.11 -7.72
N THR A 140 -44.27 34.88 -7.43
CA THR A 140 -44.98 33.74 -6.70
C THR A 140 -45.52 32.54 -7.51
N GLY A 141 -45.82 31.41 -6.85
CA GLY A 141 -46.49 30.23 -7.45
C GLY A 141 -47.69 29.69 -6.66
N GLY A 142 -48.33 28.62 -7.13
CA GLY A 142 -49.39 27.98 -6.35
C GLY A 142 -50.34 26.95 -7.01
N ASN A 143 -51.10 26.32 -6.09
CA ASN A 143 -51.91 25.07 -6.03
C ASN A 143 -53.29 24.95 -6.72
N GLY A 144 -53.33 24.54 -7.99
CA GLY A 144 -54.57 24.35 -8.73
C GLY A 144 -55.50 23.21 -8.28
N GLY A 145 -56.73 23.28 -8.79
CA GLY A 145 -57.85 22.40 -8.50
C GLY A 145 -57.89 21.15 -9.37
N ALA A 146 -58.66 20.15 -8.96
CA ALA A 146 -58.68 18.84 -9.59
C ALA A 146 -59.39 18.80 -10.96
N GLY A 147 -58.86 17.94 -11.83
CA GLY A 147 -59.56 17.30 -12.94
C GLY A 147 -59.79 15.83 -12.60
N THR A 148 -60.79 15.21 -13.22
CA THR A 148 -61.40 13.97 -12.67
C THR A 148 -61.67 12.92 -13.73
N SER A 149 -61.89 11.67 -13.27
CA SER A 149 -62.22 10.51 -14.12
C SER A 149 -61.33 10.39 -15.38
N GLY A 150 -60.01 10.35 -15.15
CA GLY A 150 -58.97 10.35 -16.20
C GLY A 150 -58.52 11.75 -16.64
N GLY A 151 -59.12 12.81 -16.11
CA GLY A 151 -58.75 14.21 -16.32
C GLY A 151 -57.74 14.74 -15.29
N THR A 152 -57.14 15.90 -15.59
CA THR A 152 -55.95 16.47 -14.93
C THR A 152 -56.26 17.61 -13.96
N GLY A 153 -55.71 17.56 -12.75
CA GLY A 153 -55.65 18.73 -11.88
C GLY A 153 -54.77 19.86 -12.40
N GLY A 154 -54.81 20.97 -11.68
CA GLY A 154 -53.91 22.11 -11.75
C GLY A 154 -52.95 22.13 -10.57
N THR A 155 -51.90 22.93 -10.67
CA THR A 155 -50.57 22.64 -10.11
C THR A 155 -50.24 23.40 -8.82
N GLY A 156 -49.49 22.87 -7.84
CA GLY A 156 -49.05 23.37 -6.50
C GLY A 156 -48.30 24.72 -6.38
N GLY A 157 -47.97 25.24 -5.18
CA GLY A 157 -46.92 26.28 -4.96
C GLY A 157 -47.08 27.37 -3.88
N GLN A 158 -46.05 28.22 -3.80
CA GLN A 158 -45.58 28.98 -2.63
C GLN A 158 -44.77 30.25 -2.99
N GLY A 159 -44.41 31.10 -2.01
CA GLY A 159 -43.15 31.87 -2.14
C GLY A 159 -42.97 33.20 -1.39
N ARG A 160 -41.74 33.37 -0.83
CA ARG A 160 -40.89 34.61 -0.79
C ARG A 160 -41.07 35.59 0.41
N ILE A 161 -40.26 36.65 0.63
CA ILE A 161 -39.02 36.70 1.45
C ILE A 161 -39.19 37.67 2.66
N VAL A 162 -38.97 37.29 3.93
CA VAL A 162 -39.36 38.12 5.12
C VAL A 162 -38.15 38.63 5.94
N ALA A 163 -38.25 39.81 6.56
CA ALA A 163 -37.18 40.37 7.41
C ALA A 163 -37.69 41.14 8.65
N ASN A 164 -36.74 41.67 9.43
CA ASN A 164 -36.85 42.67 10.53
C ASN A 164 -37.05 42.07 11.94
N GLY A 165 -36.46 42.57 13.03
CA GLY A 165 -35.57 43.72 13.30
C GLY A 165 -34.87 43.53 14.68
N THR A 166 -33.91 44.32 15.18
CA THR A 166 -33.33 45.58 14.69
C THR A 166 -31.85 45.39 14.31
N GLY A 167 -31.32 45.87 13.18
CA GLY A 167 -31.90 46.60 12.06
C GLY A 167 -31.83 45.83 10.73
N SER A 168 -32.28 44.56 10.71
CA SER A 168 -32.18 43.58 9.60
C SER A 168 -32.61 44.08 8.21
N ILE A 169 -31.99 43.57 7.13
CA ILE A 169 -32.35 43.91 5.73
C ILE A 169 -32.27 42.67 4.82
N ALA A 170 -33.22 42.51 3.89
CA ALA A 170 -33.20 41.48 2.82
C ALA A 170 -33.56 42.04 1.43
N THR A 171 -32.59 42.25 0.53
CA THR A 171 -32.79 42.84 -0.82
C THR A 171 -31.72 42.37 -1.82
N GLY A 172 -31.98 42.06 -3.10
CA GLY A 172 -33.19 42.25 -3.90
C GLY A 172 -34.07 41.02 -4.10
N SER A 173 -33.70 39.89 -3.50
CA SER A 173 -34.62 38.86 -3.02
C SER A 173 -35.57 38.27 -4.08
N VAL A 174 -35.07 37.26 -4.79
CA VAL A 174 -35.93 36.30 -5.51
C VAL A 174 -36.17 35.06 -4.66
N ALA A 175 -37.42 34.62 -4.65
CA ALA A 175 -37.78 33.28 -4.22
C ALA A 175 -39.09 32.91 -4.89
N THR A 176 -39.66 31.75 -4.50
CA THR A 176 -40.88 31.09 -5.06
C THR A 176 -40.51 29.77 -5.69
N GLY A 177 -41.31 28.76 -5.39
CA GLY A 177 -41.57 27.67 -6.32
C GLY A 177 -43.08 27.44 -6.41
N GLY A 178 -43.49 26.86 -7.52
CA GLY A 178 -44.37 25.72 -7.36
C GLY A 178 -45.35 25.43 -8.48
N VAL A 179 -45.57 24.13 -8.62
CA VAL A 179 -46.43 23.44 -9.58
C VAL A 179 -46.84 22.06 -9.03
N GLY A 180 -47.39 21.17 -9.87
CA GLY A 180 -47.89 19.80 -9.61
C GLY A 180 -49.18 19.69 -8.80
N GLY A 181 -50.22 19.11 -9.39
CA GLY A 181 -51.54 18.99 -8.78
C GLY A 181 -52.54 18.43 -9.81
N ASP A 182 -53.39 17.48 -9.39
CA ASP A 182 -53.17 16.17 -10.02
C ASP A 182 -54.31 15.51 -10.78
N SER A 183 -53.86 14.74 -11.77
CA SER A 183 -54.67 13.93 -12.65
C SER A 183 -55.04 12.62 -12.00
N SER A 184 -56.33 12.39 -11.75
CA SER A 184 -56.88 11.09 -11.34
C SER A 184 -56.30 9.95 -12.22
N SER A 185 -55.37 9.12 -11.75
CA SER A 185 -55.25 8.52 -10.40
C SER A 185 -54.29 9.13 -9.34
N GLY A 186 -53.73 10.33 -9.52
CA GLY A 186 -52.96 11.09 -8.50
C GLY A 186 -53.80 12.11 -7.70
N VAL A 187 -53.23 12.73 -6.66
CA VAL A 187 -53.94 13.61 -5.69
C VAL A 187 -53.13 14.88 -5.35
N GLY A 188 -53.73 16.06 -5.63
CA GLY A 188 -53.14 17.41 -5.59
C GLY A 188 -51.91 17.66 -4.72
N ALA A 189 -50.74 17.75 -5.37
CA ALA A 189 -49.44 17.99 -4.75
C ALA A 189 -49.17 19.45 -4.31
N LEU A 190 -48.14 19.62 -3.47
CA LEU A 190 -47.63 20.92 -3.03
C LEU A 190 -46.44 21.35 -3.89
N GLY A 191 -46.48 22.54 -4.46
CA GLY A 191 -45.35 23.06 -5.23
C GLY A 191 -44.13 23.40 -4.37
N GLY A 192 -42.97 23.54 -4.99
CA GLY A 192 -41.68 23.77 -4.32
C GLY A 192 -41.67 24.95 -3.35
N GLN A 193 -40.94 24.78 -2.25
CA GLN A 193 -40.81 25.79 -1.20
C GLN A 193 -39.65 26.74 -1.51
N GLY A 194 -39.92 28.05 -1.58
CA GLY A 194 -38.88 29.05 -1.83
C GLY A 194 -39.09 30.29 -0.98
N TYR A 195 -38.28 30.45 0.07
CA TYR A 195 -38.28 31.61 0.97
C TYR A 195 -36.86 31.91 1.48
N VAL A 196 -36.57 33.21 1.64
CA VAL A 196 -35.36 33.77 2.28
C VAL A 196 -35.82 34.55 3.51
N VAL A 197 -35.08 34.49 4.63
CA VAL A 197 -35.51 35.12 5.90
C VAL A 197 -34.35 35.79 6.65
N SER A 198 -34.58 37.01 7.15
CA SER A 198 -33.60 37.89 7.82
C SER A 198 -34.04 38.26 9.26
N GLY A 199 -33.47 37.56 10.25
CA GLY A 199 -33.77 37.73 11.69
C GLY A 199 -34.87 36.80 12.23
N THR A 200 -34.96 36.73 13.56
CA THR A 200 -35.84 35.80 14.30
C THR A 200 -37.10 36.50 14.80
N PHE A 201 -38.27 35.92 14.57
CA PHE A 201 -39.55 36.51 14.97
C PHE A 201 -39.63 36.72 16.50
N GLY A 202 -39.70 37.99 16.91
CA GLY A 202 -39.90 38.40 18.31
C GLY A 202 -38.63 38.75 19.10
N ASP A 203 -37.43 38.55 18.55
CA ASP A 203 -36.16 38.94 19.19
C ASP A 203 -35.59 40.22 18.56
N PRO A 204 -35.64 41.39 19.25
CA PRO A 204 -35.11 42.65 18.74
C PRO A 204 -33.58 42.68 18.59
N GLY A 205 -32.84 41.69 19.13
CA GLY A 205 -31.39 41.53 18.95
C GLY A 205 -30.98 40.71 17.73
N SER A 206 -31.91 40.05 17.04
CA SER A 206 -31.63 38.97 16.07
C SER A 206 -31.18 39.41 14.66
N GLY A 207 -30.82 40.68 14.46
CA GLY A 207 -30.59 41.26 13.13
C GLY A 207 -29.53 40.55 12.29
N GLY A 208 -29.92 40.00 11.14
CA GLY A 208 -29.03 39.52 10.08
C GLY A 208 -29.29 40.22 8.75
N VAL A 209 -28.33 40.21 7.81
CA VAL A 209 -28.45 40.92 6.51
C VAL A 209 -28.19 39.97 5.34
N ILE A 210 -29.05 40.04 4.32
CA ILE A 210 -28.99 39.17 3.13
C ILE A 210 -29.15 39.98 1.83
N THR A 211 -28.14 39.97 0.96
CA THR A 211 -28.17 40.68 -0.34
C THR A 211 -27.23 40.00 -1.37
N GLY A 212 -27.58 39.68 -2.62
CA GLY A 212 -28.81 39.94 -3.38
C GLY A 212 -29.89 38.83 -3.44
N SER A 213 -29.63 37.63 -2.92
CA SER A 213 -30.57 36.50 -2.62
C SER A 213 -31.43 35.85 -3.74
N THR A 214 -31.33 34.51 -3.86
CA THR A 214 -32.29 33.63 -4.57
C THR A 214 -32.63 32.36 -3.76
N ALA A 215 -33.91 31.99 -3.65
CA ALA A 215 -34.36 30.70 -3.08
C ALA A 215 -35.59 30.10 -3.80
N THR A 216 -35.37 29.11 -4.66
CA THR A 216 -36.45 28.45 -5.44
C THR A 216 -36.54 26.98 -5.09
N GLY A 217 -37.75 26.53 -4.76
CA GLY A 217 -38.06 25.12 -4.52
C GLY A 217 -38.35 24.41 -5.83
N GLY A 218 -37.93 23.15 -5.94
CA GLY A 218 -38.10 22.35 -7.16
C GLY A 218 -39.56 22.09 -7.51
N ASP A 219 -39.81 21.77 -8.77
CA ASP A 219 -41.14 21.52 -9.29
C ASP A 219 -41.79 20.28 -8.64
N SER A 220 -43.13 20.21 -8.68
CA SER A 220 -43.89 19.07 -8.16
C SER A 220 -44.70 18.36 -9.24
N THR A 221 -45.03 17.10 -9.01
CA THR A 221 -45.58 16.19 -10.03
C THR A 221 -46.71 15.32 -9.45
N ALA A 222 -47.29 14.45 -10.29
CA ALA A 222 -48.49 13.65 -10.02
C ALA A 222 -48.54 12.99 -8.62
N GLY A 223 -49.09 13.69 -7.64
CA GLY A 223 -49.29 13.26 -6.26
C GLY A 223 -48.18 13.59 -5.26
N VAL A 224 -47.11 14.32 -5.63
CA VAL A 224 -45.92 14.47 -4.77
C VAL A 224 -45.24 15.84 -4.81
N SER A 225 -44.92 16.34 -3.62
CA SER A 225 -44.46 17.70 -3.33
C SER A 225 -43.07 18.08 -3.83
N GLY A 226 -42.92 19.34 -4.23
CA GLY A 226 -41.67 19.95 -4.70
C GLY A 226 -40.64 20.18 -3.59
N GLY A 227 -39.37 20.32 -3.98
CA GLY A 227 -38.24 20.48 -3.06
C GLY A 227 -38.17 21.84 -2.36
N THR A 228 -37.22 22.00 -1.44
CA THR A 228 -37.09 23.19 -0.56
C THR A 228 -35.79 23.94 -0.79
N GLY A 229 -35.87 25.15 -1.34
CA GLY A 229 -34.75 26.10 -1.41
C GLY A 229 -34.82 27.12 -0.27
N GLN A 230 -33.77 27.22 0.55
CA GLN A 230 -33.70 28.10 1.71
C GLN A 230 -32.39 28.90 1.77
N VAL A 231 -32.49 30.22 2.00
CA VAL A 231 -31.36 31.08 2.40
C VAL A 231 -31.71 31.80 3.71
N LEU A 232 -30.85 31.67 4.72
CA LEU A 232 -31.10 32.08 6.09
C LEU A 232 -29.93 32.89 6.68
N ALA A 233 -30.25 33.98 7.40
CA ALA A 233 -29.29 34.71 8.22
C ALA A 233 -29.91 35.12 9.56
N VAL A 234 -29.30 34.67 10.66
CA VAL A 234 -29.73 34.96 12.04
C VAL A 234 -28.52 35.41 12.85
N ASN A 235 -28.44 36.70 13.18
CA ASN A 235 -27.23 37.32 13.71
C ASN A 235 -25.98 36.96 12.86
N GLY A 236 -26.12 37.02 11.53
CA GLY A 236 -25.13 36.58 10.54
C GLY A 236 -25.31 37.27 9.18
N THR A 237 -24.41 36.99 8.24
CA THR A 237 -24.32 37.70 6.95
C THR A 237 -24.32 36.72 5.77
N VAL A 238 -25.16 36.94 4.75
CA VAL A 238 -25.14 36.17 3.50
C VAL A 238 -25.12 37.11 2.30
N ILE A 239 -24.09 36.97 1.45
CA ILE A 239 -23.85 37.83 0.28
C ILE A 239 -23.87 37.00 -1.01
N ASP A 240 -24.61 37.45 -2.02
CA ASP A 240 -24.62 36.92 -3.40
C ASP A 240 -24.61 35.38 -3.50
N SER A 241 -25.43 34.75 -2.67
CA SER A 241 -25.51 33.29 -2.51
C SER A 241 -26.93 32.77 -2.80
N SER A 242 -27.02 31.52 -3.24
CA SER A 242 -28.27 30.91 -3.75
C SER A 242 -28.54 29.51 -3.21
N ALA A 243 -29.82 29.16 -3.13
CA ALA A 243 -30.29 27.80 -2.84
C ALA A 243 -31.35 27.37 -3.87
N VAL A 244 -31.10 26.25 -4.54
CA VAL A 244 -31.96 25.68 -5.59
C VAL A 244 -32.21 24.21 -5.26
N ALA A 245 -33.45 23.84 -4.98
CA ALA A 245 -33.80 22.44 -4.73
C ALA A 245 -33.94 21.62 -6.02
N GLY A 246 -33.76 20.30 -5.92
CA GLY A 246 -34.11 19.35 -6.97
C GLY A 246 -35.62 19.14 -7.07
N ASP A 247 -36.06 18.71 -8.26
CA ASP A 247 -37.46 18.56 -8.61
C ASP A 247 -38.05 17.25 -8.07
N ALA A 248 -39.35 17.27 -7.77
CA ALA A 248 -40.08 16.07 -7.45
C ALA A 248 -40.47 15.29 -8.71
N VAL A 249 -40.73 14.01 -8.52
CA VAL A 249 -41.10 13.06 -9.58
C VAL A 249 -42.14 12.09 -9.03
N ALA A 250 -42.83 11.36 -9.92
CA ALA A 250 -43.92 10.48 -9.53
C ALA A 250 -43.48 9.48 -8.43
N GLY A 251 -43.98 9.68 -7.22
CA GLY A 251 -43.65 8.91 -6.01
C GLY A 251 -42.74 9.61 -4.98
N GLN A 252 -41.90 10.60 -5.35
CA GLN A 252 -40.79 11.07 -4.48
C GLN A 252 -40.61 12.60 -4.42
N ILE A 253 -40.48 13.12 -3.19
CA ILE A 253 -40.44 14.55 -2.83
C ILE A 253 -39.09 15.16 -3.25
N GLY A 254 -39.12 16.35 -3.87
CA GLY A 254 -37.89 17.06 -4.30
C GLY A 254 -36.92 17.35 -3.14
N THR A 255 -35.63 17.42 -3.46
CA THR A 255 -34.54 17.52 -2.47
C THR A 255 -34.45 18.89 -1.79
N ALA A 256 -33.64 19.00 -0.72
CA ALA A 256 -33.38 20.27 -0.04
C ALA A 256 -32.06 20.92 -0.49
N ALA A 257 -32.08 22.25 -0.56
CA ALA A 257 -30.89 23.09 -0.70
C ALA A 257 -30.94 24.23 0.32
N THR A 258 -29.88 24.35 1.13
CA THR A 258 -29.84 25.28 2.27
C THR A 258 -28.53 26.06 2.33
N VAL A 259 -28.64 27.38 2.46
CA VAL A 259 -27.51 28.28 2.78
C VAL A 259 -27.83 29.02 4.08
N SER A 260 -27.02 28.84 5.13
CA SER A 260 -27.32 29.34 6.50
C SER A 260 -26.11 29.98 7.18
N ALA A 261 -26.22 31.26 7.53
CA ALA A 261 -25.22 31.98 8.33
C ALA A 261 -25.78 32.38 9.71
N THR A 262 -25.12 31.96 10.78
CA THR A 262 -25.60 32.11 12.16
C THR A 262 -24.52 32.57 13.14
N ASN A 263 -24.93 33.23 14.24
CA ASN A 263 -24.09 33.54 15.40
C ASN A 263 -22.76 34.28 15.12
N GLY A 264 -22.72 35.11 14.08
CA GLY A 264 -21.54 35.86 13.62
C GLY A 264 -20.91 35.30 12.34
N GLY A 265 -21.43 34.20 11.80
CA GLY A 265 -20.95 33.58 10.57
C GLY A 265 -21.23 34.42 9.31
N THR A 266 -20.42 34.22 8.27
CA THR A 266 -20.50 34.93 7.00
C THR A 266 -20.43 33.98 5.80
N ILE A 267 -21.37 34.08 4.86
CA ILE A 267 -21.32 33.35 3.58
C ILE A 267 -21.28 34.36 2.43
N SER A 268 -20.44 34.12 1.41
CA SER A 268 -20.33 34.99 0.23
C SER A 268 -20.14 34.21 -1.07
N ALA A 269 -20.79 34.65 -2.16
CA ALA A 269 -20.61 34.12 -3.52
C ALA A 269 -20.67 32.58 -3.61
N SER A 270 -21.59 31.94 -2.88
CA SER A 270 -21.65 30.49 -2.71
C SER A 270 -23.04 29.92 -3.07
N GLY A 271 -23.11 28.67 -3.55
CA GLY A 271 -24.35 28.10 -4.09
C GLY A 271 -24.62 26.66 -3.66
N ALA A 272 -25.83 26.40 -3.15
CA ALA A 272 -26.32 25.06 -2.83
C ALA A 272 -27.35 24.59 -3.87
N THR A 273 -27.13 23.41 -4.47
CA THR A 273 -28.03 22.81 -5.47
C THR A 273 -28.39 21.37 -5.07
N GLY A 274 -29.67 21.11 -4.80
CA GLY A 274 -30.16 19.77 -4.51
C GLY A 274 -30.10 18.84 -5.73
N GLY A 275 -29.83 17.56 -5.52
CA GLY A 275 -29.78 16.56 -6.58
C GLY A 275 -31.16 16.22 -7.12
N GLN A 276 -31.23 15.75 -8.37
CA GLN A 276 -32.50 15.43 -9.03
C GLN A 276 -33.02 14.03 -8.67
N ASN A 277 -34.34 13.90 -8.53
CA ASN A 277 -35.00 12.62 -8.24
C ASN A 277 -35.23 11.77 -9.51
N SER A 278 -35.51 10.47 -9.30
CA SER A 278 -36.04 9.55 -10.30
C SER A 278 -37.36 8.95 -9.81
N SER A 279 -38.15 8.35 -10.73
CA SER A 279 -39.42 7.68 -10.38
C SER A 279 -39.28 6.50 -9.40
N THR A 280 -38.06 6.19 -8.93
CA THR A 280 -37.75 5.13 -7.96
C THR A 280 -36.80 5.55 -6.83
N ALA A 281 -36.14 6.72 -6.89
CA ALA A 281 -35.23 7.18 -5.83
C ALA A 281 -35.12 8.70 -5.71
N MET A 282 -34.69 9.19 -4.54
CA MET A 282 -34.44 10.61 -4.26
C MET A 282 -33.00 10.98 -4.62
N GLY A 283 -32.77 12.21 -5.06
CA GLY A 283 -31.44 12.80 -5.10
C GLY A 283 -30.92 13.08 -3.67
N GLY A 284 -29.66 13.49 -3.58
CA GLY A 284 -29.07 14.01 -2.35
C GLY A 284 -29.37 15.48 -2.12
N ASN A 285 -29.18 15.93 -0.89
CA ASN A 285 -29.37 17.32 -0.48
C ASN A 285 -28.06 18.12 -0.61
N ALA A 286 -28.16 19.46 -0.60
CA ALA A 286 -27.00 20.34 -0.54
C ALA A 286 -27.11 21.32 0.65
N SER A 287 -26.06 21.42 1.45
CA SER A 287 -25.99 22.37 2.57
C SER A 287 -24.70 23.19 2.57
N ILE A 288 -24.82 24.48 2.88
CA ILE A 288 -23.71 25.39 3.16
C ILE A 288 -24.01 26.13 4.46
N THR A 289 -23.17 25.93 5.48
CA THR A 289 -23.37 26.47 6.83
C THR A 289 -22.14 27.24 7.31
N ALA A 290 -22.35 28.44 7.86
CA ALA A 290 -21.34 29.19 8.61
C ALA A 290 -21.89 29.58 9.98
N ASP A 291 -21.43 28.93 11.05
CA ASP A 291 -21.91 29.16 12.42
C ASP A 291 -20.81 29.69 13.36
N GLY A 292 -21.10 30.76 14.08
CA GLY A 292 -20.19 31.37 15.06
C GLY A 292 -19.32 32.51 14.52
N VAL A 293 -18.80 33.32 15.43
CA VAL A 293 -18.00 34.52 15.12
C VAL A 293 -16.68 34.13 14.44
N GLY A 294 -16.46 34.68 13.24
CA GLY A 294 -15.26 34.42 12.43
C GLY A 294 -15.40 33.21 11.48
N SER A 295 -16.44 32.40 11.64
CA SER A 295 -16.72 31.30 10.71
C SER A 295 -17.15 31.84 9.35
N SER A 296 -16.56 31.33 8.27
CA SER A 296 -16.86 31.84 6.92
C SER A 296 -16.85 30.79 5.81
N VAL A 297 -17.73 30.98 4.82
CA VAL A 297 -17.70 30.24 3.53
C VAL A 297 -17.69 31.23 2.37
N ALA A 298 -16.75 31.08 1.43
CA ALA A 298 -16.59 31.98 0.29
C ALA A 298 -16.34 31.23 -1.02
N GLY A 299 -16.94 31.70 -2.12
CA GLY A 299 -16.66 31.22 -3.48
C GLY A 299 -16.99 29.73 -3.73
N SER A 300 -17.84 29.12 -2.90
CA SER A 300 -17.92 27.65 -2.79
C SER A 300 -19.26 27.05 -3.25
N THR A 301 -19.23 25.81 -3.73
CA THR A 301 -20.38 25.13 -4.37
C THR A 301 -20.72 23.78 -3.76
N ALA A 302 -21.95 23.59 -3.28
CA ALA A 302 -22.45 22.31 -2.78
C ALA A 302 -23.51 21.75 -3.74
N GLN A 303 -23.31 20.53 -4.26
CA GLN A 303 -24.22 19.86 -5.19
C GLN A 303 -24.59 18.46 -4.71
N GLY A 304 -25.87 18.24 -4.38
CA GLY A 304 -26.39 16.91 -4.08
C GLY A 304 -26.38 16.00 -5.33
N GLY A 305 -26.06 14.73 -5.14
CA GLY A 305 -25.99 13.75 -6.22
C GLY A 305 -27.37 13.38 -6.79
N ASN A 306 -27.42 12.98 -8.05
CA ASN A 306 -28.69 12.59 -8.69
C ASN A 306 -29.13 11.17 -8.29
N ALA A 307 -30.44 10.92 -8.33
CA ALA A 307 -31.00 9.59 -8.16
C ALA A 307 -30.71 8.67 -9.36
N GLY A 308 -30.47 7.38 -9.07
CA GLY A 308 -30.39 6.33 -10.09
C GLY A 308 -31.76 5.97 -10.67
N LEU A 309 -31.79 5.45 -11.89
CA LEU A 309 -33.03 5.09 -12.59
C LEU A 309 -33.45 3.63 -12.33
N GLY A 310 -34.71 3.43 -11.91
CA GLY A 310 -35.33 2.13 -11.80
C GLY A 310 -36.19 1.77 -13.02
N THR A 311 -36.01 0.57 -13.59
CA THR A 311 -36.79 0.08 -14.74
C THR A 311 -37.16 -1.40 -14.63
N ASN A 312 -38.19 -1.84 -15.37
CA ASN A 312 -38.68 -3.23 -15.38
C ASN A 312 -38.96 -3.83 -13.98
N GLY A 313 -39.42 -3.00 -13.04
CA GLY A 313 -39.68 -3.40 -11.64
C GLY A 313 -38.45 -3.38 -10.72
N GLY A 314 -37.28 -2.95 -11.21
CA GLY A 314 -36.15 -2.57 -10.37
C GLY A 314 -36.27 -1.15 -9.80
N THR A 315 -35.47 -0.85 -8.79
CA THR A 315 -35.47 0.39 -8.01
C THR A 315 -34.09 1.03 -8.11
N GLY A 316 -33.97 2.26 -8.57
CA GLY A 316 -32.69 2.98 -8.55
C GLY A 316 -32.20 3.28 -7.13
N GLY A 317 -30.91 3.58 -6.97
CA GLY A 317 -30.34 4.06 -5.71
C GLY A 317 -30.52 5.56 -5.50
N GLY A 318 -30.47 6.01 -4.24
CA GLY A 318 -30.53 7.44 -3.92
C GLY A 318 -29.21 8.17 -4.20
N GLY A 319 -29.26 9.46 -4.54
CA GLY A 319 -28.07 10.30 -4.64
C GLY A 319 -27.48 10.67 -3.27
N GLY A 320 -26.17 10.95 -3.22
CA GLY A 320 -25.47 11.31 -1.99
C GLY A 320 -25.57 12.80 -1.65
N ASP A 321 -25.55 13.13 -0.35
CA ASP A 321 -25.58 14.52 0.15
C ASP A 321 -24.25 15.26 -0.07
N ALA A 322 -24.30 16.57 -0.23
CA ALA A 322 -23.13 17.47 -0.24
C ALA A 322 -23.21 18.51 0.87
N ASN A 323 -22.19 18.57 1.73
CA ASN A 323 -22.17 19.41 2.92
C ASN A 323 -20.92 20.29 2.99
N MET A 324 -21.13 21.60 3.18
CA MET A 324 -20.07 22.57 3.49
C MET A 324 -20.32 23.20 4.85
N VAL A 325 -19.33 23.14 5.74
CA VAL A 325 -19.49 23.61 7.13
C VAL A 325 -18.27 24.37 7.62
N ALA A 326 -18.43 25.66 7.87
CA ALA A 326 -17.51 26.48 8.66
C ALA A 326 -18.10 26.69 10.06
N ASN A 327 -17.38 26.26 11.10
CA ASN A 327 -17.82 26.38 12.49
C ASN A 327 -16.65 26.82 13.39
N GLN A 328 -16.94 27.35 14.58
CA GLN A 328 -15.94 27.68 15.61
C GLN A 328 -14.76 28.55 15.12
N GLY A 329 -15.01 29.46 14.17
CA GLY A 329 -14.00 30.33 13.56
C GLY A 329 -13.28 29.74 12.34
N GLY A 330 -13.72 28.60 11.80
CA GLY A 330 -13.16 27.96 10.61
C GLY A 330 -13.51 28.68 9.29
N SER A 331 -12.74 28.41 8.24
CA SER A 331 -12.94 29.02 6.91
C SER A 331 -13.03 27.96 5.80
N VAL A 332 -14.04 28.06 4.94
CA VAL A 332 -14.13 27.28 3.69
C VAL A 332 -14.02 28.26 2.52
N LEU A 333 -13.06 28.05 1.63
CA LEU A 333 -12.73 28.98 0.54
C LEU A 333 -12.50 28.23 -0.77
N ASP A 334 -13.10 28.73 -1.86
CA ASP A 334 -12.91 28.24 -3.23
C ASP A 334 -13.03 26.71 -3.33
N ALA A 335 -14.10 26.17 -2.73
CA ALA A 335 -14.34 24.74 -2.58
C ALA A 335 -15.52 24.24 -3.44
N SER A 336 -15.50 22.94 -3.73
CA SER A 336 -16.66 22.20 -4.23
C SER A 336 -16.91 20.96 -3.38
N ALA A 337 -18.17 20.64 -3.14
CA ALA A 337 -18.62 19.42 -2.48
C ALA A 337 -19.72 18.83 -3.34
N THR A 338 -19.49 17.67 -3.95
CA THR A 338 -20.42 17.03 -4.88
C THR A 338 -20.74 15.62 -4.40
N GLY A 339 -22.02 15.34 -4.14
CA GLY A 339 -22.48 13.99 -3.83
C GLY A 339 -22.50 13.09 -5.08
N GLY A 340 -22.15 11.82 -4.92
CA GLY A 340 -22.23 10.84 -6.00
C GLY A 340 -23.67 10.55 -6.41
N ALA A 341 -23.90 10.17 -7.66
CA ALA A 341 -25.23 9.73 -8.09
C ALA A 341 -25.51 8.29 -7.64
N GLY A 342 -26.78 7.95 -7.45
CA GLY A 342 -27.22 6.58 -7.18
C GLY A 342 -27.19 5.69 -8.43
N GLY A 343 -26.97 4.39 -8.23
CA GLY A 343 -26.90 3.41 -9.32
C GLY A 343 -28.26 3.03 -9.90
N GLY A 344 -28.27 2.51 -11.14
CA GLY A 344 -29.48 2.02 -11.79
C GLY A 344 -29.99 0.69 -11.22
N GLY A 345 -31.30 0.48 -11.19
CA GLY A 345 -31.91 -0.79 -10.78
C GLY A 345 -32.84 -1.34 -11.86
N VAL A 346 -32.54 -2.51 -12.41
CA VAL A 346 -33.27 -3.07 -13.56
C VAL A 346 -33.75 -4.50 -13.27
N ASN A 347 -34.87 -4.89 -13.90
CA ASN A 347 -35.43 -6.25 -13.87
C ASN A 347 -35.67 -6.83 -12.45
N GLY A 348 -35.95 -5.97 -11.46
CA GLY A 348 -36.13 -6.34 -10.05
C GLY A 348 -34.91 -6.18 -9.16
N GLY A 349 -33.80 -5.63 -9.67
CA GLY A 349 -32.63 -5.24 -8.88
C GLY A 349 -32.78 -3.87 -8.20
N VAL A 350 -31.98 -3.63 -7.16
CA VAL A 350 -31.94 -2.37 -6.40
C VAL A 350 -30.57 -1.71 -6.55
N GLY A 351 -30.50 -0.54 -7.18
CA GLY A 351 -29.24 0.21 -7.32
C GLY A 351 -28.74 0.75 -5.98
N GLY A 352 -27.42 0.83 -5.81
CA GLY A 352 -26.78 1.32 -4.60
C GLY A 352 -26.81 2.85 -4.49
N HIS A 353 -26.70 3.37 -3.26
CA HIS A 353 -26.70 4.80 -3.02
C HIS A 353 -25.38 5.47 -3.46
N GLY A 354 -25.46 6.70 -3.97
CA GLY A 354 -24.29 7.54 -4.16
C GLY A 354 -23.70 8.01 -2.83
N GLY A 355 -22.37 8.13 -2.80
CA GLY A 355 -21.62 8.57 -1.62
C GLY A 355 -21.78 10.05 -1.33
N ALA A 356 -21.67 10.42 -0.05
CA ALA A 356 -21.73 11.81 0.37
C ALA A 356 -20.39 12.55 0.20
N SER A 357 -20.41 13.89 0.24
CA SER A 357 -19.22 14.72 0.33
C SER A 357 -19.31 15.73 1.46
N GLU A 358 -18.18 15.93 2.17
CA GLU A 358 -18.02 16.92 3.24
C GLU A 358 -16.79 17.80 2.98
N VAL A 359 -16.95 19.12 2.90
CA VAL A 359 -15.84 20.07 3.01
C VAL A 359 -16.05 20.94 4.25
N SER A 360 -15.24 20.75 5.29
CA SER A 360 -15.48 21.38 6.60
C SER A 360 -14.24 21.99 7.26
N ALA A 361 -14.46 23.03 8.05
CA ALA A 361 -13.45 23.70 8.87
C ALA A 361 -14.01 23.97 10.27
N GLY A 362 -13.35 23.46 11.31
CA GLY A 362 -13.76 23.63 12.72
C GLY A 362 -15.01 22.84 13.13
N LEU A 363 -15.41 21.85 12.32
CA LEU A 363 -16.54 20.95 12.61
C LEU A 363 -16.12 19.76 13.49
N GLN A 364 -15.01 19.12 13.15
CA GLN A 364 -14.58 17.84 13.72
C GLN A 364 -13.80 18.04 15.04
N GLY A 365 -14.42 18.71 16.01
CA GLY A 365 -13.97 18.82 17.40
C GLY A 365 -12.96 19.93 17.73
N GLY A 366 -12.24 20.48 16.75
CA GLY A 366 -11.32 21.61 16.92
C GLY A 366 -11.95 22.96 16.58
N ALA A 367 -11.31 24.04 17.01
CA ALA A 367 -11.64 25.40 16.62
C ALA A 367 -10.79 25.89 15.43
N GLY A 368 -11.35 26.79 14.62
CA GLY A 368 -10.66 27.38 13.48
C GLY A 368 -10.29 26.40 12.36
N GLY A 369 -9.18 26.68 11.69
CA GLY A 369 -8.70 25.92 10.53
C GLY A 369 -9.30 26.40 9.21
N SER A 370 -8.86 25.79 8.11
CA SER A 370 -9.36 26.11 6.76
C SER A 370 -9.47 24.89 5.85
N ALA A 371 -10.44 24.92 4.93
CA ALA A 371 -10.63 23.90 3.91
C ALA A 371 -10.88 24.52 2.51
N SER A 372 -10.33 23.90 1.47
CA SER A 372 -10.50 24.30 0.06
C SER A 372 -10.39 23.10 -0.90
N GLY A 373 -10.74 23.28 -2.18
CA GLY A 373 -10.66 22.21 -3.19
C GLY A 373 -11.92 21.36 -3.30
N GLU A 374 -11.80 20.15 -3.85
CA GLU A 374 -12.91 19.35 -4.36
C GLU A 374 -13.16 18.08 -3.53
N GLY A 375 -14.28 18.04 -2.81
CA GLY A 375 -14.87 16.81 -2.29
C GLY A 375 -15.83 16.18 -3.31
N LEU A 376 -15.68 14.89 -3.57
CA LEU A 376 -16.53 14.13 -4.50
C LEU A 376 -16.92 12.76 -3.90
N GLY A 377 -18.22 12.56 -3.66
CA GLY A 377 -18.77 11.27 -3.30
C GLY A 377 -18.76 10.29 -4.47
N GLY A 378 -18.46 9.02 -4.19
CA GLY A 378 -18.41 7.96 -5.19
C GLY A 378 -19.79 7.60 -5.75
N GLN A 379 -19.84 7.07 -6.97
CA GLN A 379 -21.11 6.66 -7.59
C GLN A 379 -21.66 5.39 -6.92
N GLY A 380 -22.98 5.23 -6.87
CA GLY A 380 -23.63 3.99 -6.47
C GLY A 380 -23.63 2.95 -7.60
N GLY A 381 -23.41 1.69 -7.27
CA GLY A 381 -23.37 0.57 -8.21
C GLY A 381 -24.74 0.18 -8.74
N ASN A 382 -24.78 -0.36 -9.95
CA ASN A 382 -26.00 -0.78 -10.65
C ASN A 382 -26.44 -2.19 -10.21
N ALA A 383 -27.70 -2.54 -10.47
CA ALA A 383 -28.23 -3.87 -10.17
C ALA A 383 -29.16 -4.40 -11.27
N ASP A 384 -28.86 -5.58 -11.83
CA ASP A 384 -29.73 -6.31 -12.78
C ASP A 384 -30.26 -7.61 -12.18
N GLY A 385 -31.59 -7.72 -12.11
CA GLY A 385 -32.31 -8.95 -11.80
C GLY A 385 -32.82 -9.04 -10.36
N VAL A 386 -33.84 -9.89 -10.17
CA VAL A 386 -34.53 -10.06 -8.89
C VAL A 386 -33.56 -10.44 -7.78
N GLY A 387 -33.49 -9.59 -6.75
CA GLY A 387 -32.64 -9.78 -5.57
C GLY A 387 -31.22 -9.24 -5.71
N SER A 388 -30.82 -8.72 -6.88
CA SER A 388 -29.55 -8.03 -7.05
C SER A 388 -29.55 -6.69 -6.31
N VAL A 389 -28.47 -6.36 -5.60
CA VAL A 389 -28.32 -5.08 -4.86
C VAL A 389 -26.97 -4.45 -5.14
N GLY A 390 -26.95 -3.28 -5.78
CA GLY A 390 -25.71 -2.55 -6.09
C GLY A 390 -25.02 -2.00 -4.84
N GLY A 391 -23.69 -1.90 -4.88
CA GLY A 391 -22.90 -1.35 -3.79
C GLY A 391 -23.08 0.15 -3.61
N ASN A 392 -22.92 0.66 -2.38
CA ASN A 392 -22.98 2.11 -2.15
C ASN A 392 -21.63 2.77 -2.45
N GLY A 393 -21.66 3.99 -2.99
CA GLY A 393 -20.47 4.81 -3.18
C GLY A 393 -19.90 5.35 -1.86
N GLY A 394 -18.58 5.48 -1.81
CA GLY A 394 -17.85 5.97 -0.65
C GLY A 394 -17.83 7.50 -0.52
N GLN A 395 -17.36 8.01 0.62
CA GLN A 395 -17.39 9.44 0.92
C GLN A 395 -16.16 10.19 0.38
N GLY A 396 -16.34 11.44 -0.04
CA GLY A 396 -15.28 12.34 -0.48
C GLY A 396 -15.13 13.59 0.41
N ASN A 397 -14.10 13.61 1.27
CA ASN A 397 -14.03 14.51 2.43
C ASN A 397 -12.76 15.38 2.46
N ILE A 398 -12.90 16.68 2.78
CA ILE A 398 -11.78 17.61 3.06
C ILE A 398 -12.06 18.31 4.40
N GLN A 399 -11.17 18.16 5.39
CA GLN A 399 -11.44 18.54 6.79
C GLN A 399 -10.29 19.31 7.45
N GLY A 400 -10.49 20.59 7.72
CA GLY A 400 -9.60 21.45 8.53
C GLY A 400 -10.10 21.65 9.97
N GLY A 401 -9.19 21.97 10.91
CA GLY A 401 -9.55 22.10 12.34
C GLY A 401 -9.86 20.74 12.99
N PHE A 402 -9.19 19.68 12.54
CA PHE A 402 -9.53 18.30 12.90
C PHE A 402 -8.97 17.88 14.27
N VAL A 403 -9.83 17.32 15.14
CA VAL A 403 -9.45 16.82 16.48
C VAL A 403 -10.09 15.46 16.79
N ARG A 404 -9.26 14.50 17.17
CA ARG A 404 -9.66 13.27 17.88
C ARG A 404 -8.78 13.08 19.13
N PRO A 405 -9.18 12.25 20.12
CA PRO A 405 -8.35 11.96 21.28
C PRO A 405 -6.95 11.46 20.87
N GLY A 406 -5.92 12.28 21.11
CA GLY A 406 -4.52 11.99 20.78
C GLY A 406 -4.09 12.24 19.32
N ILE A 407 -4.95 12.82 18.45
CA ILE A 407 -4.66 13.06 17.03
C ILE A 407 -5.26 14.41 16.60
N GLY A 408 -4.44 15.31 16.04
CA GLY A 408 -4.89 16.63 15.57
C GLY A 408 -4.86 17.72 16.65
N GLY A 409 -5.55 18.83 16.40
CA GLY A 409 -5.56 20.02 17.26
C GLY A 409 -6.34 21.18 16.63
N ASP A 410 -6.48 22.28 17.36
CA ASP A 410 -7.08 23.52 16.83
C ASP A 410 -6.27 24.05 15.64
N GLY A 411 -6.97 24.56 14.63
CA GLY A 411 -6.37 24.99 13.37
C GLY A 411 -5.96 23.84 12.43
N GLY A 412 -5.26 24.20 11.36
CA GLY A 412 -4.86 23.29 10.29
C GLY A 412 -5.57 23.60 8.98
N ALA A 413 -4.86 23.48 7.86
CA ALA A 413 -5.35 23.78 6.51
C ALA A 413 -5.40 22.51 5.66
N ALA A 414 -6.58 22.11 5.18
CA ALA A 414 -6.78 20.97 4.28
C ALA A 414 -7.15 21.45 2.87
N SER A 415 -6.58 20.85 1.82
CA SER A 415 -6.81 21.25 0.44
C SER A 415 -6.53 20.14 -0.58
N GLY A 416 -7.08 20.27 -1.79
CA GLY A 416 -6.87 19.33 -2.89
C GLY A 416 -8.12 18.54 -3.23
N PHE A 417 -8.04 17.21 -3.24
CA PHE A 417 -9.11 16.31 -3.70
C PHE A 417 -9.43 15.23 -2.65
N GLY A 418 -10.69 15.12 -2.26
CA GLY A 418 -11.20 14.01 -1.46
C GLY A 418 -12.26 13.25 -2.24
N THR A 419 -11.92 12.11 -2.84
CA THR A 419 -12.80 11.38 -3.75
C THR A 419 -13.13 9.98 -3.21
N GLY A 420 -14.40 9.72 -2.92
CA GLY A 420 -14.87 8.38 -2.54
C GLY A 420 -14.94 7.45 -3.74
N GLY A 421 -14.62 6.16 -3.53
CA GLY A 421 -14.71 5.13 -4.56
C GLY A 421 -16.15 4.79 -4.93
N GLY A 422 -16.39 4.29 -6.14
CA GLY A 422 -17.68 3.78 -6.59
C GLY A 422 -18.09 2.51 -5.85
N GLY A 423 -19.41 2.26 -5.74
CA GLY A 423 -19.93 0.96 -5.34
C GLY A 423 -20.00 -0.01 -6.52
N GLY A 424 -19.72 -1.28 -6.28
CA GLY A 424 -19.68 -2.31 -7.33
C GLY A 424 -21.05 -2.68 -7.89
N ASP A 425 -21.08 -3.19 -9.11
CA ASP A 425 -22.30 -3.62 -9.80
C ASP A 425 -22.79 -4.97 -9.27
N ALA A 426 -24.08 -5.27 -9.49
CA ALA A 426 -24.72 -6.49 -9.00
C ALA A 426 -25.57 -7.18 -10.08
N THR A 427 -25.43 -8.50 -10.23
CA THR A 427 -26.22 -9.26 -11.21
C THR A 427 -26.72 -10.61 -10.67
N GLY A 428 -27.87 -11.07 -11.16
CA GLY A 428 -28.36 -12.43 -10.95
C GLY A 428 -28.60 -12.81 -9.49
N GLY A 429 -29.00 -11.85 -8.64
CA GLY A 429 -29.22 -12.03 -7.21
C GLY A 429 -27.99 -11.80 -6.32
N GLY A 430 -26.90 -11.25 -6.86
CA GLY A 430 -25.69 -10.88 -6.10
C GLY A 430 -25.76 -9.50 -5.44
N THR A 431 -24.74 -9.15 -4.67
CA THR A 431 -24.64 -7.86 -3.96
C THR A 431 -23.31 -7.18 -4.22
N GLY A 432 -23.31 -5.96 -4.79
CA GLY A 432 -22.09 -5.19 -5.00
C GLY A 432 -21.43 -4.76 -3.69
N GLY A 433 -20.10 -4.71 -3.68
CA GLY A 433 -19.33 -4.20 -2.54
C GLY A 433 -19.40 -2.67 -2.46
N ASN A 434 -19.23 -2.11 -1.27
CA ASN A 434 -19.25 -0.65 -1.10
C ASN A 434 -17.91 -0.02 -1.48
N GLY A 435 -17.95 1.15 -2.11
CA GLY A 435 -16.79 2.01 -2.31
C GLY A 435 -16.35 2.66 -1.00
N GLY A 436 -15.06 2.95 -0.89
CA GLY A 436 -14.44 3.46 0.33
C GLY A 436 -14.17 4.96 0.33
N ILE A 437 -13.61 5.47 1.43
CA ILE A 437 -13.54 6.91 1.72
C ILE A 437 -12.24 7.54 1.19
N GLY A 438 -12.35 8.58 0.36
CA GLY A 438 -11.24 9.47 0.03
C GLY A 438 -11.22 10.68 0.95
N SER A 439 -10.07 10.98 1.56
CA SER A 439 -9.98 12.07 2.54
C SER A 439 -8.67 12.88 2.54
N VAL A 440 -8.79 14.20 2.70
CA VAL A 440 -7.68 15.09 3.06
C VAL A 440 -7.99 15.76 4.41
N VAL A 441 -7.09 15.63 5.39
CA VAL A 441 -7.39 16.01 6.79
C VAL A 441 -6.23 16.78 7.43
N ALA A 442 -6.52 17.94 8.02
CA ALA A 442 -5.55 18.78 8.73
C ALA A 442 -6.04 19.17 10.13
N GLY A 443 -5.21 18.93 11.14
CA GLY A 443 -5.49 19.27 12.54
C GLY A 443 -4.25 19.69 13.30
N GLY A 444 -4.25 20.90 13.84
CA GLY A 444 -3.17 21.47 14.64
C GLY A 444 -2.64 22.80 14.09
N LEU A 445 -2.06 23.61 14.98
CA LEU A 445 -1.59 24.96 14.63
C LEU A 445 -0.47 24.91 13.58
N GLY A 446 -0.75 25.46 12.41
CA GLY A 446 0.17 25.44 11.27
C GLY A 446 0.29 24.07 10.57
N ALA A 447 -0.60 23.12 10.86
CA ALA A 447 -0.69 21.87 10.09
C ALA A 447 -1.20 22.15 8.67
N VAL A 448 -0.67 21.45 7.67
CA VAL A 448 -1.10 21.56 6.26
C VAL A 448 -1.25 20.16 5.67
N ALA A 449 -2.38 19.92 5.01
CA ALA A 449 -2.61 18.74 4.18
C ALA A 449 -3.05 19.15 2.77
N ASP A 450 -2.25 18.84 1.75
CA ASP A 450 -2.49 19.21 0.35
C ASP A 450 -2.21 18.05 -0.61
N GLY A 451 -3.28 17.43 -1.13
CA GLY A 451 -3.12 16.22 -1.94
C GLY A 451 -4.43 15.60 -2.40
N SER A 452 -4.37 14.31 -2.77
CA SER A 452 -5.51 13.50 -3.21
C SER A 452 -5.71 12.31 -2.28
N GLY A 453 -6.80 12.30 -1.53
CA GLY A 453 -7.29 11.11 -0.83
C GLY A 453 -8.31 10.40 -1.71
N LEU A 454 -8.00 9.18 -2.16
CA LEU A 454 -8.81 8.40 -3.10
C LEU A 454 -9.28 7.10 -2.44
N GLY A 455 -10.59 7.00 -2.19
CA GLY A 455 -11.24 5.77 -1.75
C GLY A 455 -11.23 4.73 -2.86
N GLY A 456 -11.05 3.45 -2.50
CA GLY A 456 -11.06 2.34 -3.46
C GLY A 456 -12.48 1.98 -3.89
N ASP A 457 -12.64 1.44 -5.08
CA ASP A 457 -13.94 1.02 -5.60
C ASP A 457 -14.40 -0.29 -4.93
N GLY A 458 -15.71 -0.51 -4.85
CA GLY A 458 -16.31 -1.77 -4.43
C GLY A 458 -16.34 -2.77 -5.58
N GLY A 459 -16.05 -4.04 -5.31
CA GLY A 459 -16.09 -5.09 -6.32
C GLY A 459 -17.50 -5.56 -6.66
N ASP A 460 -17.67 -6.22 -7.81
CA ASP A 460 -18.97 -6.69 -8.29
C ASP A 460 -19.51 -7.92 -7.52
N GLY A 461 -20.84 -8.00 -7.37
CA GLY A 461 -21.57 -9.15 -6.86
C GLY A 461 -22.35 -9.89 -7.95
N LEU A 462 -21.81 -10.99 -8.47
CA LEU A 462 -22.31 -11.69 -9.65
C LEU A 462 -22.95 -13.04 -9.30
N LEU A 463 -24.09 -13.36 -9.90
CA LEU A 463 -24.76 -14.67 -9.85
C LEU A 463 -25.03 -15.18 -8.41
N GLY A 464 -25.41 -14.28 -7.50
CA GLY A 464 -25.63 -14.60 -6.08
C GLY A 464 -24.38 -14.50 -5.19
N GLY A 465 -23.26 -14.04 -5.74
CA GLY A 465 -22.06 -13.67 -4.98
C GLY A 465 -22.11 -12.22 -4.48
N VAL A 466 -21.25 -11.90 -3.53
CA VAL A 466 -21.15 -10.58 -2.89
C VAL A 466 -19.78 -9.98 -3.18
N GLY A 467 -19.71 -8.76 -3.67
CA GLY A 467 -18.45 -8.05 -3.91
C GLY A 467 -17.73 -7.66 -2.62
N GLY A 468 -16.40 -7.55 -2.69
CA GLY A 468 -15.57 -6.99 -1.62
C GLY A 468 -15.69 -5.48 -1.56
N ASN A 469 -15.43 -4.88 -0.41
CA ASN A 469 -15.47 -3.42 -0.24
C ASN A 469 -14.11 -2.79 -0.59
N GLY A 470 -14.13 -1.60 -1.18
CA GLY A 470 -12.95 -0.75 -1.28
C GLY A 470 -12.58 -0.14 0.08
N SER A 471 -11.33 0.32 0.22
CA SER A 471 -10.82 0.86 1.48
C SER A 471 -10.79 2.40 1.55
N SER A 472 -10.21 2.95 2.62
CA SER A 472 -10.00 4.39 2.74
C SER A 472 -8.61 4.83 2.28
N GLY A 473 -8.56 5.86 1.43
CA GLY A 473 -7.34 6.55 1.01
C GLY A 473 -7.25 7.92 1.68
N GLN A 474 -6.07 8.26 2.23
CA GLN A 474 -5.93 9.47 3.04
C GLN A 474 -4.59 10.19 2.87
N VAL A 475 -4.67 11.52 2.77
CA VAL A 475 -3.59 12.46 3.05
C VAL A 475 -3.91 13.17 4.37
N GLY A 476 -3.01 13.14 5.36
CA GLY A 476 -3.36 13.57 6.73
C GLY A 476 -2.23 14.18 7.56
N ALA A 477 -2.40 15.42 8.02
CA ALA A 477 -1.47 16.13 8.91
C ALA A 477 -2.12 16.40 10.28
N PHE A 478 -1.53 15.86 11.35
CA PHE A 478 -2.22 15.69 12.64
C PHE A 478 -1.51 16.29 13.86
N ASN A 479 -0.60 17.25 13.64
CA ASN A 479 0.16 17.88 14.72
C ASN A 479 0.61 19.30 14.36
N ALA A 480 1.07 20.07 15.34
CA ALA A 480 1.56 21.44 15.11
C ALA A 480 2.72 21.45 14.10
N GLY A 481 2.59 22.28 13.06
CA GLY A 481 3.55 22.39 11.95
C GLY A 481 3.69 21.14 11.06
N ALA A 482 2.83 20.12 11.21
CA ALA A 482 2.91 18.91 10.38
C ALA A 482 2.45 19.16 8.93
N TYR A 483 3.10 18.52 7.97
CA TYR A 483 2.80 18.63 6.53
C TYR A 483 2.54 17.24 5.93
N ALA A 484 1.46 17.09 5.17
CA ALA A 484 1.16 15.86 4.44
C ALA A 484 0.65 16.16 3.02
N GLY A 485 1.24 15.56 1.99
CA GLY A 485 0.81 15.81 0.61
C GLY A 485 1.00 14.65 -0.36
N GLY A 486 0.64 14.85 -1.63
CA GLY A 486 0.71 13.81 -2.67
C GLY A 486 -0.58 13.00 -2.77
N VAL A 487 -0.49 11.66 -2.88
CA VAL A 487 -1.64 10.77 -3.15
C VAL A 487 -1.71 9.63 -2.13
N GLY A 488 -2.83 9.51 -1.44
CA GLY A 488 -3.21 8.32 -0.66
C GLY A 488 -4.39 7.62 -1.32
N GLN A 489 -4.14 6.51 -2.01
CA GLN A 489 -5.13 5.74 -2.75
C GLN A 489 -5.28 4.34 -2.13
N SER A 490 -6.42 4.04 -1.53
CA SER A 490 -6.73 2.66 -1.15
C SER A 490 -7.00 1.76 -2.35
N GLY A 491 -6.77 0.46 -2.17
CA GLY A 491 -7.14 -0.55 -3.15
C GLY A 491 -8.63 -0.87 -3.16
N ASP A 492 -9.03 -1.48 -4.28
CA ASP A 492 -10.42 -1.83 -4.61
C ASP A 492 -10.83 -3.18 -4.04
N GLY A 493 -12.13 -3.41 -3.91
CA GLY A 493 -12.70 -4.70 -3.55
C GLY A 493 -12.67 -5.70 -4.73
N GLY A 494 -12.37 -6.96 -4.43
CA GLY A 494 -12.44 -8.06 -5.39
C GLY A 494 -13.88 -8.43 -5.75
N THR A 495 -14.07 -9.13 -6.86
CA THR A 495 -15.41 -9.58 -7.30
C THR A 495 -15.84 -10.85 -6.57
N GLY A 496 -17.15 -10.99 -6.31
CA GLY A 496 -17.75 -12.21 -5.75
C GLY A 496 -18.67 -12.87 -6.76
N THR A 497 -18.33 -14.06 -7.25
CA THR A 497 -19.08 -14.76 -8.31
C THR A 497 -19.64 -16.11 -7.85
N GLY A 498 -20.97 -16.19 -7.79
CA GLY A 498 -21.73 -17.40 -7.44
C GLY A 498 -22.25 -17.41 -6.00
N VAL A 499 -23.32 -18.16 -5.77
CA VAL A 499 -24.02 -18.23 -4.47
C VAL A 499 -23.06 -18.55 -3.32
N GLY A 500 -22.98 -17.62 -2.35
CA GLY A 500 -22.14 -17.76 -1.16
C GLY A 500 -20.68 -17.38 -1.34
N SER A 501 -20.27 -16.89 -2.51
CA SER A 501 -18.95 -16.29 -2.70
C SER A 501 -18.91 -14.83 -2.25
N HIS A 502 -17.73 -14.43 -1.76
CA HIS A 502 -17.46 -13.08 -1.31
C HIS A 502 -16.16 -12.57 -1.93
N GLY A 503 -16.13 -11.38 -2.51
CA GLY A 503 -14.89 -10.71 -2.87
C GLY A 503 -14.09 -10.31 -1.62
N GLY A 504 -12.77 -10.29 -1.72
CA GLY A 504 -11.90 -9.75 -0.67
C GLY A 504 -11.97 -8.23 -0.63
N ASN A 505 -11.79 -7.62 0.53
CA ASN A 505 -11.73 -6.15 0.62
C ASN A 505 -10.36 -5.63 0.15
N GLY A 506 -10.34 -4.50 -0.55
CA GLY A 506 -9.11 -3.71 -0.71
C GLY A 506 -8.67 -3.10 0.62
N THR A 507 -7.40 -2.70 0.73
CA THR A 507 -6.90 -2.05 1.96
C THR A 507 -6.25 -0.68 1.72
N ILE A 508 -5.61 -0.14 2.76
CA ILE A 508 -5.44 1.31 2.97
C ILE A 508 -4.22 1.84 2.20
N GLY A 509 -4.40 3.01 1.57
CA GLY A 509 -3.34 3.82 0.96
C GLY A 509 -3.21 5.18 1.64
N ASN A 510 -2.19 5.36 2.47
CA ASN A 510 -2.10 6.51 3.38
C ASN A 510 -0.77 7.27 3.32
N VAL A 511 -0.83 8.59 3.22
CA VAL A 511 0.29 9.52 3.46
C VAL A 511 -0.02 10.35 4.71
N GLN A 512 0.73 10.15 5.79
CA GLN A 512 0.36 10.69 7.12
C GLN A 512 1.53 11.28 7.92
N ALA A 513 1.33 12.47 8.48
CA ALA A 513 2.28 13.18 9.34
C ALA A 513 1.70 13.36 10.75
N PHE A 514 2.25 12.65 11.73
CA PHE A 514 1.79 12.61 13.13
C PHE A 514 2.71 13.35 14.11
N GLY A 515 3.98 13.58 13.76
CA GLY A 515 4.94 14.28 14.60
C GLY A 515 4.84 15.81 14.47
N GLN A 516 5.22 16.54 15.52
CA GLN A 516 5.39 18.00 15.43
C GLN A 516 6.42 18.35 14.36
N ASN A 517 6.11 19.28 13.47
CA ASN A 517 6.95 19.65 12.31
C ASN A 517 7.37 18.47 11.41
N SER A 518 6.61 17.36 11.42
CA SER A 518 6.89 16.20 10.55
C SER A 518 6.32 16.41 9.15
N GLN A 519 6.91 15.77 8.14
CA GLN A 519 6.60 15.94 6.72
C GLN A 519 6.41 14.57 6.06
N ALA A 520 5.29 14.36 5.37
CA ALA A 520 5.03 13.14 4.59
C ALA A 520 4.58 13.52 3.16
N SER A 521 5.18 12.93 2.13
CA SER A 521 4.70 13.09 0.75
C SER A 521 5.05 11.91 -0.14
N GLY A 522 4.29 11.73 -1.23
CA GLY A 522 4.54 10.70 -2.23
C GLY A 522 3.25 10.04 -2.72
N THR A 523 3.34 8.77 -3.10
CA THR A 523 2.19 7.94 -3.51
C THR A 523 2.08 6.69 -2.63
N ALA A 524 1.01 6.58 -1.87
CA ALA A 524 0.71 5.43 -1.03
C ALA A 524 -0.51 4.68 -1.57
N THR A 525 -0.31 3.47 -2.12
CA THR A 525 -1.32 2.67 -2.80
C THR A 525 -1.62 1.39 -2.00
N GLY A 526 -2.84 1.27 -1.49
CA GLY A 526 -3.34 0.01 -0.93
C GLY A 526 -3.58 -1.02 -2.04
N GLY A 527 -3.33 -2.29 -1.73
CA GLY A 527 -3.57 -3.41 -2.63
C GLY A 527 -5.05 -3.77 -2.72
N ASN A 528 -5.43 -4.30 -3.88
CA ASN A 528 -6.80 -4.73 -4.17
C ASN A 528 -7.13 -6.08 -3.50
N GLY A 529 -8.40 -6.32 -3.23
CA GLY A 529 -8.88 -7.61 -2.74
C GLY A 529 -8.99 -8.65 -3.85
N GLY A 530 -8.72 -9.91 -3.52
CA GLY A 530 -8.85 -11.05 -4.45
C GLY A 530 -10.31 -11.41 -4.73
N ALA A 531 -10.53 -12.15 -5.83
CA ALA A 531 -11.85 -12.63 -6.22
C ALA A 531 -12.31 -13.83 -5.37
N GLY A 532 -13.61 -13.90 -5.09
CA GLY A 532 -14.27 -15.07 -4.51
C GLY A 532 -15.13 -15.79 -5.55
N THR A 533 -14.95 -17.10 -5.70
CA THR A 533 -15.73 -17.93 -6.63
C THR A 533 -16.20 -19.23 -5.97
N SER A 534 -17.28 -19.83 -6.48
CA SER A 534 -17.74 -21.19 -6.09
C SER A 534 -18.06 -21.41 -4.59
N GLY A 535 -18.34 -20.35 -3.83
CA GLY A 535 -18.52 -20.38 -2.36
C GLY A 535 -17.26 -20.03 -1.56
N GLY A 536 -16.18 -19.63 -2.22
CA GLY A 536 -14.98 -19.04 -1.62
C GLY A 536 -15.08 -17.53 -1.39
N THR A 537 -14.34 -17.07 -0.38
CA THR A 537 -14.13 -15.66 -0.02
C THR A 537 -12.73 -15.23 -0.45
N GLY A 538 -12.58 -14.21 -1.30
CA GLY A 538 -11.29 -13.66 -1.69
C GLY A 538 -10.52 -13.02 -0.53
N GLY A 539 -9.19 -12.98 -0.65
CA GLY A 539 -8.29 -12.41 0.35
C GLY A 539 -8.25 -10.88 0.31
N THR A 540 -7.91 -10.25 1.44
CA THR A 540 -7.77 -8.79 1.51
C THR A 540 -6.44 -8.32 0.93
N GLY A 541 -6.40 -7.20 0.23
CA GLY A 541 -5.12 -6.62 -0.23
C GLY A 541 -4.24 -6.12 0.92
N GLY A 542 -2.95 -5.85 0.65
CA GLY A 542 -2.01 -5.31 1.62
C GLY A 542 -1.97 -3.79 1.67
N GLN A 543 -1.50 -3.19 2.77
CA GLN A 543 -1.48 -1.72 2.89
C GLN A 543 -0.30 -1.09 2.16
N GLY A 544 -0.51 0.08 1.56
CA GLY A 544 0.55 1.01 1.15
C GLY A 544 0.58 2.22 2.08
N ARG A 545 1.72 2.50 2.73
CA ARG A 545 1.81 3.59 3.72
C ARG A 545 3.10 4.37 3.66
N ILE A 546 2.99 5.70 3.65
CA ILE A 546 4.07 6.67 3.87
C ILE A 546 3.75 7.43 5.16
N VAL A 547 4.59 7.30 6.20
CA VAL A 547 4.28 7.82 7.53
C VAL A 547 5.47 8.53 8.19
N ALA A 548 5.26 9.75 8.65
CA ALA A 548 6.20 10.52 9.46
C ALA A 548 5.69 10.67 10.91
N ASN A 549 6.31 9.95 11.85
CA ASN A 549 5.81 9.76 13.22
C ASN A 549 6.48 10.63 14.28
N GLY A 550 7.81 10.66 14.31
CA GLY A 550 8.60 11.39 15.31
C GLY A 550 8.65 12.89 15.06
N THR A 551 9.06 13.69 16.05
CA THR A 551 9.20 15.14 15.88
C THR A 551 10.25 15.44 14.81
N GLY A 552 9.88 16.24 13.80
CA GLY A 552 10.74 16.54 12.67
C GLY A 552 11.01 15.37 11.72
N SER A 553 10.27 14.25 11.81
CA SER A 553 10.41 13.15 10.84
C SER A 553 10.05 13.60 9.43
N ILE A 554 10.77 13.09 8.44
CA ILE A 554 10.55 13.35 7.01
C ILE A 554 10.35 12.01 6.31
N ALA A 555 9.30 11.86 5.51
CA ALA A 555 9.02 10.71 4.65
C ALA A 555 8.43 11.22 3.32
N THR A 556 9.25 11.85 2.49
CA THR A 556 8.81 12.58 1.29
C THR A 556 9.19 11.91 -0.01
N ASP A 557 8.50 12.29 -1.09
CA ASP A 557 8.77 11.91 -2.48
C ASP A 557 8.84 10.39 -2.69
N SER A 558 8.18 9.63 -1.80
CA SER A 558 8.32 8.19 -1.66
C SER A 558 7.16 7.44 -2.32
N THR A 559 7.31 6.13 -2.53
CA THR A 559 6.25 5.26 -3.04
C THR A 559 6.04 4.08 -2.09
N ALA A 560 4.80 3.76 -1.75
CA ALA A 560 4.47 2.64 -0.87
C ALA A 560 3.26 1.87 -1.40
N THR A 561 3.48 0.65 -1.92
CA THR A 561 2.45 -0.16 -2.58
C THR A 561 2.26 -1.49 -1.85
N GLY A 562 1.02 -1.78 -1.45
CA GLY A 562 0.65 -3.09 -0.94
C GLY A 562 0.23 -4.05 -2.07
N GLY A 563 0.57 -5.33 -1.93
CA GLY A 563 0.23 -6.37 -2.89
C GLY A 563 -1.25 -6.77 -2.87
N VAL A 564 -1.70 -7.44 -3.92
CA VAL A 564 -3.07 -7.92 -4.12
C VAL A 564 -3.39 -9.08 -3.17
N GLY A 565 -4.64 -9.15 -2.70
CA GLY A 565 -5.16 -10.25 -1.88
C GLY A 565 -5.46 -11.50 -2.71
N GLY A 566 -5.24 -12.69 -2.15
CA GLY A 566 -5.28 -13.93 -2.92
C GLY A 566 -6.70 -14.37 -3.29
N ASP A 567 -6.91 -14.77 -4.55
CA ASP A 567 -8.17 -15.36 -5.01
C ASP A 567 -8.57 -16.62 -4.23
N SER A 568 -9.87 -16.93 -4.16
CA SER A 568 -10.39 -18.13 -3.51
C SER A 568 -11.57 -18.76 -4.26
N SER A 569 -11.47 -20.06 -4.52
CA SER A 569 -12.58 -20.92 -4.96
C SER A 569 -13.21 -21.74 -3.81
N SER A 570 -12.61 -21.72 -2.62
CA SER A 570 -13.09 -22.43 -1.42
C SER A 570 -12.37 -21.94 -0.17
N GLY A 571 -13.11 -21.58 0.89
CA GLY A 571 -12.52 -20.99 2.09
C GLY A 571 -12.12 -19.52 1.88
N VAL A 572 -11.17 -19.01 2.66
CA VAL A 572 -10.79 -17.59 2.64
C VAL A 572 -9.38 -17.43 2.04
N GLY A 573 -9.25 -16.57 1.04
CA GLY A 573 -7.96 -16.18 0.46
C GLY A 573 -7.14 -15.32 1.42
N ALA A 574 -5.84 -15.15 1.16
CA ALA A 574 -4.93 -14.57 2.13
C ALA A 574 -4.58 -13.10 1.88
N LEU A 575 -3.91 -12.50 2.86
CA LEU A 575 -3.56 -11.08 2.92
C LEU A 575 -2.43 -10.72 1.94
N GLY A 576 -2.67 -9.72 1.08
CA GLY A 576 -1.63 -9.11 0.25
C GLY A 576 -0.47 -8.53 1.06
N GLY A 577 0.72 -8.54 0.47
CA GLY A 577 1.94 -8.06 1.10
C GLY A 577 1.92 -6.57 1.46
N GLN A 578 2.64 -6.16 2.49
CA GLN A 578 2.61 -4.77 2.96
C GLN A 578 3.75 -3.95 2.34
N GLY A 579 3.45 -2.74 1.87
CA GLY A 579 4.43 -1.74 1.43
C GLY A 579 4.50 -0.58 2.41
N TYR A 580 5.62 -0.44 3.13
CA TYR A 580 5.77 0.52 4.23
C TYR A 580 6.98 1.43 4.07
N VAL A 581 6.77 2.75 4.11
CA VAL A 581 7.80 3.79 4.26
C VAL A 581 7.53 4.53 5.57
N ILE A 582 8.40 4.35 6.57
CA ILE A 582 8.14 4.80 7.96
C ILE A 582 9.33 5.58 8.53
N ALA A 583 9.14 6.87 8.79
CA ALA A 583 10.09 7.73 9.47
C ALA A 583 9.68 7.94 10.94
N GLY A 584 10.44 7.33 11.85
CA GLY A 584 10.25 7.36 13.30
C GLY A 584 9.13 6.45 13.82
N THR A 585 9.01 6.40 15.15
CA THR A 585 8.11 5.52 15.90
C THR A 585 6.88 6.29 16.39
N PHE A 586 5.68 5.78 16.09
CA PHE A 586 4.43 6.44 16.52
C PHE A 586 4.34 6.55 18.04
N GLY A 587 4.08 7.76 18.53
CA GLY A 587 4.00 8.06 19.97
C GLY A 587 5.33 8.34 20.66
N ASP A 588 6.48 8.21 19.97
CA ASP A 588 7.79 8.64 20.48
C ASP A 588 8.29 9.91 19.75
N PRO A 589 8.24 11.08 20.40
CA PRO A 589 8.77 12.32 19.84
C PRO A 589 10.27 12.29 19.50
N GLY A 590 11.06 11.45 20.18
CA GLY A 590 12.53 11.37 20.09
C GLY A 590 13.07 10.33 19.10
N SER A 591 12.22 9.89 18.17
CA SER A 591 12.51 8.82 17.19
C SER A 591 12.75 9.33 15.75
N GLY A 592 12.83 10.65 15.56
CA GLY A 592 12.74 11.31 14.26
C GLY A 592 13.71 10.80 13.21
N GLY A 593 13.20 10.31 12.08
CA GLY A 593 13.99 9.81 10.94
C GLY A 593 13.77 10.61 9.67
N VAL A 594 14.64 10.41 8.67
CA VAL A 594 14.52 11.02 7.33
C VAL A 594 14.43 9.92 6.29
N ILE A 595 13.41 9.96 5.44
CA ILE A 595 13.28 9.17 4.22
C ILE A 595 12.91 10.10 3.07
N THR A 596 13.63 10.02 1.96
CA THR A 596 13.31 10.73 0.70
C THR A 596 13.42 9.80 -0.51
N GLY A 597 12.58 9.99 -1.53
CA GLY A 597 12.71 9.33 -2.84
C GLY A 597 12.60 7.79 -2.85
N SER A 598 12.15 7.19 -1.74
CA SER A 598 12.33 5.75 -1.48
C SER A 598 11.06 4.95 -1.76
N THR A 599 11.21 3.67 -2.11
CA THR A 599 10.11 2.80 -2.59
C THR A 599 9.95 1.55 -1.73
N ALA A 600 8.72 1.22 -1.31
CA ALA A 600 8.40 0.00 -0.58
C ALA A 600 7.24 -0.76 -1.25
N THR A 601 7.48 -1.99 -1.68
CA THR A 601 6.49 -2.84 -2.38
C THR A 601 6.30 -4.15 -1.63
N GLY A 602 5.07 -4.41 -1.19
CA GLY A 602 4.66 -5.72 -0.70
C GLY A 602 4.31 -6.67 -1.86
N GLY A 603 4.66 -7.96 -1.72
CA GLY A 603 4.38 -8.96 -2.76
C GLY A 603 2.91 -9.39 -2.80
N ASP A 604 2.47 -9.98 -3.90
CA ASP A 604 1.09 -10.44 -4.08
C ASP A 604 0.80 -11.72 -3.27
N SER A 605 -0.48 -11.97 -3.00
CA SER A 605 -1.00 -13.11 -2.23
C SER A 605 -1.63 -14.16 -3.13
N THR A 606 -1.66 -15.42 -2.68
CA THR A 606 -2.31 -16.53 -3.40
C THR A 606 -3.37 -17.21 -2.53
N ALA A 607 -4.04 -18.23 -3.09
CA ALA A 607 -5.15 -18.93 -2.44
C ALA A 607 -4.76 -19.56 -1.09
N GLY A 608 -4.99 -18.81 -0.01
CA GLY A 608 -4.73 -19.21 1.37
C GLY A 608 -3.34 -18.86 1.93
N VAL A 609 -2.44 -18.19 1.19
CA VAL A 609 -1.11 -17.80 1.70
C VAL A 609 -0.71 -16.37 1.34
N SER A 610 -0.23 -15.62 2.33
CA SER A 610 -0.01 -14.16 2.28
C SER A 610 1.26 -13.74 1.54
N GLY A 611 1.21 -12.57 0.90
CA GLY A 611 2.36 -11.93 0.25
C GLY A 611 3.37 -11.31 1.22
N GLY A 612 4.59 -11.03 0.74
CA GLY A 612 5.71 -10.57 1.55
C GLY A 612 5.67 -9.09 1.91
N THR A 613 6.50 -8.66 2.88
CA THR A 613 6.55 -7.25 3.31
C THR A 613 7.79 -6.54 2.77
N GLY A 614 7.58 -5.46 2.01
CA GLY A 614 8.61 -4.49 1.63
C GLY A 614 8.59 -3.32 2.62
N GLN A 615 9.70 -3.05 3.29
CA GLN A 615 9.80 -1.99 4.29
C GLN A 615 11.04 -1.11 4.10
N VAL A 616 10.82 0.21 4.08
CA VAL A 616 11.85 1.24 4.26
C VAL A 616 11.59 1.94 5.60
N LEU A 617 12.59 1.92 6.49
CA LEU A 617 12.50 2.38 7.87
C LEU A 617 13.65 3.33 8.21
N ALA A 618 13.34 4.45 8.87
CA ALA A 618 14.33 5.36 9.43
C ALA A 618 13.94 5.76 10.86
N VAL A 619 14.74 5.42 11.88
CA VAL A 619 14.46 5.77 13.29
C VAL A 619 15.71 6.37 13.91
N ASN A 620 15.74 7.70 14.05
CA ASN A 620 16.96 8.47 14.29
C ASN A 620 18.06 8.23 13.22
N GLY A 621 17.69 7.77 12.03
CA GLY A 621 18.57 7.53 10.87
C GLY A 621 18.05 8.21 9.60
N THR A 622 18.74 7.99 8.47
CA THR A 622 18.43 8.58 7.16
C THR A 622 18.39 7.50 6.05
N VAL A 623 17.40 7.56 5.15
CA VAL A 623 17.33 6.74 3.93
C VAL A 623 17.01 7.63 2.72
N ILE A 624 17.76 7.47 1.62
CA ILE A 624 17.61 8.29 0.41
C ILE A 624 17.56 7.38 -0.83
N ASP A 625 16.62 7.61 -1.74
CA ASP A 625 16.51 7.00 -3.07
C ASP A 625 16.67 5.46 -3.06
N SER A 626 16.12 4.79 -2.05
CA SER A 626 16.35 3.35 -1.78
C SER A 626 15.07 2.53 -1.88
N SER A 627 15.17 1.23 -2.16
CA SER A 627 14.02 0.35 -2.44
C SER A 627 13.97 -0.91 -1.58
N ALA A 628 12.76 -1.35 -1.24
CA ALA A 628 12.47 -2.61 -0.58
C ALA A 628 11.31 -3.33 -1.29
N VAL A 629 11.59 -4.41 -2.01
CA VAL A 629 10.61 -5.16 -2.83
C VAL A 629 10.51 -6.60 -2.32
N ALA A 630 9.37 -6.95 -1.73
CA ALA A 630 9.10 -8.31 -1.28
C ALA A 630 8.84 -9.29 -2.43
N GLY A 631 9.06 -10.59 -2.16
CA GLY A 631 8.64 -11.66 -3.05
C GLY A 631 7.17 -12.04 -2.86
N ASP A 632 6.60 -12.68 -3.88
CA ASP A 632 5.19 -13.03 -3.94
C ASP A 632 4.90 -14.33 -3.17
N ALA A 633 3.66 -14.48 -2.71
CA ALA A 633 3.18 -15.75 -2.20
C ALA A 633 3.04 -16.78 -3.33
N VAL A 634 3.16 -18.05 -2.98
CA VAL A 634 2.79 -19.16 -3.87
C VAL A 634 2.03 -20.22 -3.06
N ALA A 635 1.46 -21.20 -3.75
CA ALA A 635 0.66 -22.25 -3.11
C ALA A 635 1.46 -22.96 -1.99
N GLY A 636 1.10 -22.68 -0.74
CA GLY A 636 1.71 -23.24 0.47
C GLY A 636 2.78 -22.38 1.15
N GLN A 637 3.29 -21.31 0.54
CA GLN A 637 4.45 -20.54 1.04
C GLN A 637 4.21 -19.02 1.06
N ILE A 638 4.64 -18.36 2.14
CA ILE A 638 4.47 -16.92 2.38
C ILE A 638 5.52 -16.12 1.58
N GLY A 639 5.11 -15.00 0.99
CA GLY A 639 6.01 -14.10 0.26
C GLY A 639 7.20 -13.62 1.11
N THR A 640 8.39 -13.58 0.51
CA THR A 640 9.64 -13.23 1.19
C THR A 640 9.72 -11.73 1.54
N ALA A 641 10.44 -11.40 2.60
CA ALA A 641 10.57 -10.02 3.08
C ALA A 641 11.77 -9.29 2.47
N ALA A 642 11.62 -7.98 2.27
CA ALA A 642 12.69 -7.07 1.90
C ALA A 642 12.69 -5.87 2.85
N THR A 643 13.84 -5.55 3.46
CA THR A 643 13.95 -4.47 4.45
C THR A 643 15.13 -3.55 4.15
N VAL A 644 14.91 -2.23 4.22
CA VAL A 644 15.94 -1.19 4.25
C VAL A 644 15.76 -0.38 5.52
N SER A 645 16.72 -0.43 6.45
CA SER A 645 16.57 0.12 7.81
C SER A 645 17.78 0.95 8.26
N ALA A 646 17.57 2.26 8.47
CA ALA A 646 18.58 3.17 9.02
C ALA A 646 18.22 3.61 10.44
N THR A 647 19.07 3.31 11.42
CA THR A 647 18.77 3.50 12.84
C THR A 647 19.92 4.14 13.63
N ASN A 648 19.59 4.79 14.75
CA ASN A 648 20.54 5.31 15.75
C ASN A 648 21.70 6.19 15.22
N GLY A 649 21.49 6.91 14.12
CA GLY A 649 22.48 7.77 13.45
C GLY A 649 23.05 7.20 12.15
N GLY A 650 22.59 6.03 11.71
CA GLY A 650 22.97 5.42 10.44
C GLY A 650 22.32 6.07 9.22
N SER A 651 22.92 5.86 8.05
CA SER A 651 22.46 6.43 6.77
C SER A 651 22.52 5.44 5.62
N ILE A 652 21.45 5.31 4.83
CA ILE A 652 21.38 4.49 3.62
C ILE A 652 21.10 5.39 2.41
N SER A 653 21.73 5.12 1.27
CA SER A 653 21.51 5.88 0.03
C SER A 653 21.59 5.01 -1.22
N ALA A 654 20.71 5.26 -2.21
CA ALA A 654 20.71 4.63 -3.53
C ALA A 654 20.86 3.09 -3.49
N SER A 655 20.19 2.43 -2.54
CA SER A 655 20.39 1.00 -2.23
C SER A 655 19.08 0.20 -2.30
N GLY A 656 19.12 -1.09 -2.64
CA GLY A 656 17.91 -1.88 -2.93
C GLY A 656 17.89 -3.30 -2.35
N ALA A 657 16.87 -3.62 -1.55
CA ALA A 657 16.58 -4.97 -1.06
C ALA A 657 15.46 -5.63 -1.90
N THR A 658 15.66 -6.86 -2.36
CA THR A 658 14.68 -7.65 -3.12
C THR A 658 14.58 -9.08 -2.56
N GLY A 659 13.39 -9.49 -2.13
CA GLY A 659 13.13 -10.86 -1.67
C GLY A 659 13.17 -11.88 -2.82
N GLY A 660 13.70 -13.07 -2.54
CA GLY A 660 13.75 -14.16 -3.51
C GLY A 660 12.39 -14.81 -3.75
N GLN A 661 12.17 -15.40 -4.93
CA GLN A 661 10.87 -15.99 -5.27
C GLN A 661 10.65 -17.37 -4.65
N ASN A 662 9.40 -17.65 -4.30
CA ASN A 662 8.98 -18.92 -3.69
C ASN A 662 8.62 -19.99 -4.74
N SER A 663 8.60 -21.25 -4.33
CA SER A 663 8.06 -22.38 -5.11
C SER A 663 6.92 -23.06 -4.36
N SER A 664 6.11 -23.87 -5.05
CA SER A 664 5.00 -24.62 -4.42
C SER A 664 5.43 -25.67 -3.39
N THR A 665 6.74 -25.79 -3.10
CA THR A 665 7.28 -26.66 -2.07
C THR A 665 8.25 -25.98 -1.10
N ALA A 666 8.85 -24.84 -1.45
CA ALA A 666 9.90 -24.20 -0.65
C ALA A 666 9.86 -22.66 -0.72
N MET A 667 10.48 -22.01 0.27
CA MET A 667 10.55 -20.55 0.38
C MET A 667 11.84 -20.00 -0.25
N GLY A 668 11.75 -18.82 -0.87
CA GLY A 668 12.94 -18.05 -1.25
C GLY A 668 13.62 -17.42 -0.04
N GLY A 669 14.76 -16.78 -0.26
CA GLY A 669 15.48 -16.01 0.74
C GLY A 669 14.86 -14.63 0.98
N ASN A 670 15.05 -14.10 2.19
CA ASN A 670 14.80 -12.69 2.49
C ASN A 670 15.99 -11.83 2.07
N ALA A 671 15.77 -10.51 1.97
CA ALA A 671 16.84 -9.53 1.75
C ALA A 671 16.80 -8.40 2.79
N SER A 672 17.95 -8.01 3.34
CA SER A 672 18.04 -6.82 4.19
C SER A 672 19.22 -5.90 3.85
N ILE A 673 19.00 -4.60 4.06
CA ILE A 673 20.04 -3.58 4.08
C ILE A 673 19.88 -2.77 5.37
N THR A 674 20.88 -2.80 6.24
CA THR A 674 20.85 -2.17 7.56
C THR A 674 22.01 -1.21 7.75
N ALA A 675 21.74 -0.04 8.32
CA ALA A 675 22.75 0.90 8.82
C ALA A 675 22.39 1.32 10.25
N ASP A 676 23.03 0.74 11.26
CA ASP A 676 22.76 1.06 12.68
C ASP A 676 23.92 1.79 13.35
N GLY A 677 23.62 2.86 14.09
CA GLY A 677 24.59 3.62 14.86
C GLY A 677 25.24 4.80 14.12
N VAL A 678 25.80 5.73 14.90
CA VAL A 678 26.34 7.00 14.41
C VAL A 678 27.55 6.78 13.49
N GLY A 679 27.42 7.23 12.25
CA GLY A 679 28.46 7.11 11.23
C GLY A 679 28.42 5.81 10.44
N SER A 680 27.50 4.89 10.78
CA SER A 680 27.25 3.69 9.96
C SER A 680 26.59 4.09 8.65
N THR A 681 27.14 3.67 7.52
CA THR A 681 26.64 4.10 6.20
C THR A 681 26.56 2.96 5.19
N VAL A 682 25.49 2.94 4.39
CA VAL A 682 25.37 2.10 3.20
C VAL A 682 25.08 2.96 1.97
N ALA A 683 25.82 2.77 0.88
CA ALA A 683 25.65 3.52 -0.36
C ALA A 683 25.74 2.61 -1.59
N GLY A 684 24.83 2.80 -2.56
CA GLY A 684 24.88 2.13 -3.87
C GLY A 684 24.84 0.60 -3.82
N SER A 685 24.25 0.02 -2.77
CA SER A 685 24.38 -1.40 -2.42
C SER A 685 23.08 -2.18 -2.66
N THR A 686 23.15 -3.48 -2.86
CA THR A 686 21.99 -4.34 -3.12
C THR A 686 21.98 -5.60 -2.28
N ALA A 687 20.81 -6.02 -1.84
CA ALA A 687 20.56 -7.32 -1.24
C ALA A 687 19.50 -8.06 -2.06
N GLN A 688 19.79 -9.27 -2.52
CA GLN A 688 18.87 -10.10 -3.29
C GLN A 688 18.80 -11.51 -2.69
N GLY A 689 17.64 -11.89 -2.16
CA GLY A 689 17.40 -13.26 -1.70
C GLY A 689 17.38 -14.23 -2.88
N GLY A 690 17.96 -15.42 -2.70
CA GLY A 690 17.92 -16.51 -3.67
C GLY A 690 16.51 -17.11 -3.80
N ASN A 691 16.22 -17.73 -4.93
CA ASN A 691 14.92 -18.32 -5.24
C ASN A 691 14.79 -19.72 -4.64
N ALA A 692 13.56 -20.18 -4.44
CA ALA A 692 13.27 -21.56 -4.06
C ALA A 692 13.38 -22.52 -5.25
N GLY A 693 13.99 -23.69 -5.02
CA GLY A 693 14.00 -24.79 -5.98
C GLY A 693 12.61 -25.39 -6.19
N LEU A 694 12.40 -26.07 -7.31
CA LEU A 694 11.11 -26.63 -7.72
C LEU A 694 10.93 -28.06 -7.20
N GLY A 695 9.79 -28.31 -6.52
CA GLY A 695 9.35 -29.67 -6.18
C GLY A 695 8.45 -30.26 -7.26
N THR A 696 8.82 -31.40 -7.84
CA THR A 696 8.09 -32.08 -8.92
C THR A 696 7.92 -33.58 -8.66
N ASN A 697 6.86 -34.19 -9.22
CA ASN A 697 6.52 -35.61 -9.05
C ASN A 697 6.52 -36.14 -7.59
N GLY A 698 6.19 -35.27 -6.62
CA GLY A 698 6.19 -35.60 -5.19
C GLY A 698 7.53 -35.41 -4.47
N GLY A 699 8.54 -34.88 -5.15
CA GLY A 699 9.73 -34.31 -4.53
C GLY A 699 9.50 -32.88 -4.01
N THR A 700 10.49 -32.37 -3.27
CA THR A 700 10.47 -31.10 -2.56
C THR A 700 11.70 -30.30 -2.96
N GLY A 701 11.55 -29.12 -3.54
CA GLY A 701 12.70 -28.25 -3.80
C GLY A 701 13.33 -27.68 -2.53
N GLY A 702 14.55 -27.20 -2.63
CA GLY A 702 15.26 -26.52 -1.55
C GLY A 702 14.83 -25.07 -1.36
N GLY A 703 15.10 -24.51 -0.18
CA GLY A 703 14.89 -23.07 0.07
C GLY A 703 16.01 -22.21 -0.52
N GLY A 704 15.69 -20.99 -0.93
CA GLY A 704 16.68 -20.00 -1.37
C GLY A 704 17.44 -19.39 -0.19
N GLY A 705 18.71 -19.05 -0.39
CA GLY A 705 19.55 -18.39 0.62
C GLY A 705 19.18 -16.92 0.84
N ALA A 706 19.35 -16.41 2.05
CA ALA A 706 19.11 -14.99 2.33
C ALA A 706 20.30 -14.10 1.91
N ALA A 707 20.07 -12.80 1.85
CA ALA A 707 21.09 -11.80 1.51
C ALA A 707 21.06 -10.58 2.42
N ASP A 708 22.17 -10.28 3.08
CA ASP A 708 22.26 -9.20 4.07
C ASP A 708 23.42 -8.23 3.78
N VAL A 709 23.10 -6.92 3.77
CA VAL A 709 24.09 -5.83 3.72
C VAL A 709 24.02 -5.05 5.04
N ILE A 710 25.11 -4.99 5.80
CA ILE A 710 25.11 -4.44 7.17
C ILE A 710 26.24 -3.44 7.37
N ALA A 711 25.90 -2.22 7.79
CA ALA A 711 26.81 -1.25 8.41
C ALA A 711 26.45 -1.06 9.90
N ASP A 712 27.38 -1.31 10.81
CA ASP A 712 27.17 -1.18 12.26
C ASP A 712 28.38 -0.51 12.96
N ASN A 713 28.14 0.10 14.12
CA ASN A 713 29.12 0.77 15.00
C ASN A 713 30.06 1.78 14.32
N GLY A 714 29.62 2.42 13.22
CA GLY A 714 30.43 3.36 12.43
C GLY A 714 31.20 2.72 11.27
N GLY A 715 30.75 1.57 10.77
CA GLY A 715 31.24 0.94 9.54
C GLY A 715 30.61 1.49 8.26
N VAL A 716 31.19 1.17 7.11
CA VAL A 716 30.82 1.72 5.80
C VAL A 716 30.66 0.59 4.78
N VAL A 717 29.50 0.46 4.14
CA VAL A 717 29.34 -0.37 2.93
C VAL A 717 29.13 0.52 1.71
N ALA A 718 29.98 0.39 0.69
CA ALA A 718 29.90 1.20 -0.52
C ALA A 718 30.01 0.30 -1.76
N GLY A 719 28.91 0.16 -2.52
CA GLY A 719 28.84 -0.80 -3.62
C GLY A 719 28.94 -2.26 -3.15
N GLY A 720 28.23 -2.59 -2.06
CA GLY A 720 28.09 -3.96 -1.57
C GLY A 720 26.94 -4.69 -2.27
N HIS A 721 27.18 -5.91 -2.73
CA HIS A 721 26.20 -6.74 -3.44
C HIS A 721 26.06 -8.10 -2.75
N ALA A 722 25.06 -8.21 -1.88
CA ALA A 722 24.66 -9.44 -1.20
C ALA A 722 23.65 -10.22 -2.08
N ILE A 723 23.94 -11.48 -2.40
CA ILE A 723 23.11 -12.33 -3.29
C ILE A 723 23.03 -13.76 -2.74
N GLY A 724 21.87 -14.17 -2.22
CA GLY A 724 21.65 -15.54 -1.78
C GLY A 724 21.65 -16.52 -2.95
N GLY A 725 22.14 -17.75 -2.74
CA GLY A 725 22.10 -18.81 -3.74
C GLY A 725 20.69 -19.38 -3.94
N ASP A 726 20.39 -19.90 -5.12
CA ASP A 726 19.10 -20.54 -5.39
C ASP A 726 19.01 -21.92 -4.71
N GLY A 727 17.81 -22.34 -4.32
CA GLY A 727 17.55 -23.70 -3.81
C GLY A 727 17.53 -24.73 -4.95
N GLY A 728 18.05 -25.93 -4.69
CA GLY A 728 18.09 -27.01 -5.69
C GLY A 728 16.72 -27.65 -5.94
N ASP A 729 16.52 -28.20 -7.14
CA ASP A 729 15.26 -28.88 -7.50
C ASP A 729 15.10 -30.23 -6.78
N GLY A 730 13.86 -30.68 -6.58
CA GLY A 730 13.52 -31.98 -6.00
C GLY A 730 12.48 -32.74 -6.82
N ASP A 731 12.88 -33.81 -7.50
CA ASP A 731 12.03 -34.64 -8.36
C ASP A 731 11.80 -36.07 -7.81
N THR A 732 10.65 -36.65 -8.12
CA THR A 732 10.30 -38.07 -7.88
C THR A 732 10.58 -38.49 -6.43
N GLY A 733 10.13 -37.67 -5.48
CA GLY A 733 10.32 -37.89 -4.04
C GLY A 733 11.70 -37.51 -3.49
N GLY A 734 12.60 -36.95 -4.30
CA GLY A 734 13.86 -36.35 -3.82
C GLY A 734 13.63 -35.00 -3.12
N ALA A 735 14.56 -34.61 -2.25
CA ALA A 735 14.55 -33.33 -1.54
C ALA A 735 15.78 -32.47 -1.91
N GLY A 736 15.57 -31.37 -2.63
CA GLY A 736 16.64 -30.46 -3.03
C GLY A 736 17.30 -29.75 -1.85
N GLY A 737 18.58 -29.42 -1.98
CA GLY A 737 19.37 -28.70 -0.97
C GLY A 737 19.03 -27.21 -0.94
N ALA A 738 19.18 -26.57 0.21
CA ALA A 738 19.02 -25.12 0.34
C ALA A 738 20.21 -24.36 -0.27
N GLY A 739 19.96 -23.20 -0.86
CA GLY A 739 21.00 -22.26 -1.27
C GLY A 739 21.66 -21.55 -0.09
N GLY A 740 22.90 -21.11 -0.27
CA GLY A 740 23.72 -20.47 0.75
C GLY A 740 23.49 -18.96 0.88
N TYR A 741 23.96 -18.38 2.00
CA TYR A 741 23.85 -16.95 2.29
C TYR A 741 24.81 -16.10 1.45
N GLY A 742 24.39 -14.89 1.06
CA GLY A 742 25.22 -13.89 0.40
C GLY A 742 25.34 -12.63 1.26
N ASP A 743 26.54 -12.30 1.74
CA ASP A 743 26.70 -11.31 2.83
C ASP A 743 27.72 -10.20 2.50
N VAL A 744 27.43 -8.95 2.90
CA VAL A 744 28.39 -7.84 2.86
C VAL A 744 28.26 -6.98 4.13
N GLN A 745 29.20 -7.11 5.07
CA GLN A 745 29.11 -6.46 6.38
C GLN A 745 30.35 -5.61 6.74
N ALA A 746 30.13 -4.48 7.39
CA ALA A 746 31.14 -3.62 8.02
C ALA A 746 30.63 -3.17 9.40
N ILE A 747 31.07 -3.85 10.47
CA ILE A 747 30.39 -3.81 11.80
C ILE A 747 31.18 -3.12 12.92
N ALA A 748 32.28 -2.46 12.58
CA ALA A 748 33.16 -1.79 13.53
C ALA A 748 33.51 -0.35 13.11
N ALA A 749 33.89 0.50 14.07
CA ALA A 749 34.21 1.90 13.84
C ALA A 749 35.30 2.09 12.77
N GLY A 750 34.98 2.79 11.69
CA GLY A 750 35.87 3.03 10.55
C GLY A 750 36.14 1.80 9.68
N SER A 751 35.47 0.66 9.92
CA SER A 751 35.52 -0.49 9.03
C SER A 751 34.82 -0.19 7.70
N SER A 752 35.19 -0.91 6.64
CA SER A 752 34.68 -0.66 5.28
C SER A 752 34.56 -1.95 4.45
N ALA A 753 33.42 -2.14 3.78
CA ALA A 753 33.16 -3.27 2.90
C ALA A 753 32.63 -2.84 1.52
N SER A 754 32.95 -3.60 0.48
CA SER A 754 32.50 -3.36 -0.90
C SER A 754 32.60 -4.63 -1.75
N GLY A 755 32.01 -4.66 -2.95
CA GLY A 755 32.03 -5.86 -3.80
C GLY A 755 30.94 -6.86 -3.45
N THR A 756 31.11 -8.13 -3.81
CA THR A 756 30.00 -9.09 -3.90
C THR A 756 30.15 -10.26 -2.93
N GLY A 757 29.15 -10.50 -2.08
CA GLY A 757 28.96 -11.77 -1.37
C GLY A 757 27.83 -12.56 -2.02
N HIS A 758 28.14 -13.70 -2.65
CA HIS A 758 27.16 -14.53 -3.33
C HIS A 758 27.19 -15.98 -2.83
N GLY A 759 26.13 -16.40 -2.15
CA GLY A 759 25.96 -17.78 -1.70
C GLY A 759 25.83 -18.76 -2.87
N GLY A 760 26.36 -19.97 -2.69
CA GLY A 760 26.28 -21.02 -3.70
C GLY A 760 24.89 -21.66 -3.76
N ASP A 761 24.52 -22.19 -4.91
CA ASP A 761 23.22 -22.85 -5.11
C ASP A 761 23.14 -24.18 -4.34
N GLY A 762 21.93 -24.59 -3.98
CA GLY A 762 21.66 -25.90 -3.41
C GLY A 762 21.70 -27.02 -4.45
N GLY A 763 22.17 -28.20 -4.07
CA GLY A 763 22.23 -29.37 -4.95
C GLY A 763 20.84 -29.93 -5.26
N ASN A 764 20.67 -30.53 -6.43
CA ASN A 764 19.39 -31.08 -6.86
C ASN A 764 19.17 -32.48 -6.28
N ALA A 765 17.94 -32.97 -6.32
CA ALA A 765 17.61 -34.31 -5.84
C ALA A 765 16.63 -35.04 -6.76
N THR A 766 16.87 -36.34 -6.95
CA THR A 766 15.98 -37.22 -7.74
C THR A 766 15.77 -38.57 -7.07
N VAL A 767 14.57 -39.14 -7.25
CA VAL A 767 14.25 -40.54 -6.91
C VAL A 767 14.61 -40.86 -5.44
N GLY A 768 14.07 -40.07 -4.52
CA GLY A 768 14.27 -40.25 -3.07
C GLY A 768 15.65 -39.87 -2.53
N GLY A 769 16.52 -39.24 -3.32
CA GLY A 769 17.79 -38.67 -2.83
C GLY A 769 17.63 -37.34 -2.11
N THR A 770 18.74 -36.78 -1.63
CA THR A 770 18.78 -35.47 -0.94
C THR A 770 19.96 -34.63 -1.43
N GLY A 771 19.71 -33.43 -1.93
CA GLY A 771 20.76 -32.52 -2.37
C GLY A 771 21.51 -31.90 -1.18
N GLY A 772 22.80 -31.63 -1.34
CA GLY A 772 23.59 -30.91 -0.34
C GLY A 772 23.27 -29.42 -0.34
N THR A 773 23.52 -28.72 0.77
CA THR A 773 23.32 -27.27 0.83
C THR A 773 24.43 -26.52 0.09
N GLY A 774 24.10 -25.40 -0.53
CA GLY A 774 25.08 -24.42 -0.97
C GLY A 774 25.81 -23.79 0.22
N GLY A 775 27.03 -23.31 -0.03
CA GLY A 775 27.87 -22.62 0.94
C GLY A 775 27.64 -21.11 0.94
N GLU A 776 28.12 -20.45 1.99
CA GLU A 776 28.07 -19.00 2.18
C GLU A 776 29.08 -18.27 1.27
N GLY A 777 28.70 -17.12 0.72
CA GLY A 777 29.60 -16.23 -0.02
C GLY A 777 29.59 -14.82 0.55
N ALA A 778 30.71 -14.32 1.07
CA ALA A 778 30.69 -13.14 1.95
C ALA A 778 31.86 -12.15 1.82
N ILE A 779 31.61 -10.89 2.18
CA ILE A 779 32.61 -9.83 2.39
C ILE A 779 32.45 -9.26 3.81
N TYR A 780 33.50 -9.34 4.64
CA TYR A 780 33.39 -9.07 6.07
C TYR A 780 34.46 -8.14 6.64
N ALA A 781 34.14 -6.88 6.92
CA ALA A 781 35.00 -5.94 7.64
C ALA A 781 34.64 -5.92 9.15
N TYR A 782 35.14 -6.93 9.87
CA TYR A 782 34.84 -7.17 11.30
C TYR A 782 35.60 -6.27 12.27
N GLY A 783 36.76 -5.72 11.87
CA GLY A 783 37.62 -4.95 12.77
C GLY A 783 37.61 -3.45 12.51
N ALA A 784 37.87 -2.65 13.57
CA ALA A 784 38.00 -1.21 13.44
C ALA A 784 39.10 -0.83 12.43
N ASN A 785 38.80 0.11 11.52
CA ASN A 785 39.62 0.45 10.35
C ASN A 785 39.94 -0.73 9.39
N GLY A 786 39.24 -1.86 9.48
CA GLY A 786 39.37 -2.98 8.53
C GLY A 786 38.72 -2.65 7.19
N HIS A 787 39.27 -3.15 6.09
CA HIS A 787 38.76 -2.96 4.73
C HIS A 787 38.65 -4.32 4.02
N ALA A 788 37.44 -4.70 3.61
CA ALA A 788 37.19 -5.92 2.84
C ALA A 788 36.55 -5.59 1.48
N SER A 789 37.07 -6.18 0.39
CA SER A 789 36.55 -5.98 -0.96
C SER A 789 36.75 -7.18 -1.87
N GLY A 790 36.17 -7.12 -3.07
CA GLY A 790 36.30 -8.16 -4.09
C GLY A 790 35.05 -9.02 -4.19
N THR A 791 35.20 -10.34 -4.08
CA THR A 791 34.12 -11.31 -4.27
C THR A 791 34.26 -12.53 -3.34
N GLY A 792 33.23 -12.79 -2.54
CA GLY A 792 33.03 -14.08 -1.86
C GLY A 792 31.99 -14.92 -2.60
N LEU A 793 32.34 -16.13 -3.03
CA LEU A 793 31.47 -17.09 -3.73
C LEU A 793 31.32 -18.39 -2.95
N GLY A 794 30.13 -18.68 -2.45
CA GLY A 794 29.82 -19.99 -1.88
C GLY A 794 29.96 -21.12 -2.90
N GLY A 795 30.41 -22.29 -2.44
CA GLY A 795 30.39 -23.51 -3.24
C GLY A 795 28.95 -24.01 -3.45
N ALA A 796 28.64 -24.55 -4.62
CA ALA A 796 27.34 -25.19 -4.85
C ALA A 796 27.22 -26.51 -4.07
N GLY A 797 26.01 -26.89 -3.65
CA GLY A 797 25.73 -28.21 -3.09
C GLY A 797 25.75 -29.31 -4.15
N GLY A 798 26.15 -30.52 -3.76
CA GLY A 798 26.17 -31.69 -4.65
C GLY A 798 24.80 -32.33 -4.84
N ASP A 799 24.58 -33.02 -5.97
CA ASP A 799 23.30 -33.66 -6.27
C ASP A 799 23.07 -34.96 -5.46
N GLY A 800 21.84 -35.19 -5.00
CA GLY A 800 21.38 -36.42 -4.35
C GLY A 800 20.50 -37.27 -5.26
N LEU A 801 21.08 -38.30 -5.89
CA LEU A 801 20.43 -39.08 -6.94
C LEU A 801 20.10 -40.51 -6.49
N ASN A 802 18.90 -41.02 -6.80
CA ASN A 802 18.51 -42.41 -6.58
C ASN A 802 18.67 -42.92 -5.13
N GLY A 803 18.29 -42.09 -4.15
CA GLY A 803 18.45 -42.40 -2.72
C GLY A 803 19.85 -42.14 -2.16
N GLY A 804 20.73 -41.49 -2.93
CA GLY A 804 21.99 -40.94 -2.45
C GLY A 804 21.83 -39.51 -1.91
N VAL A 805 22.82 -39.06 -1.16
CA VAL A 805 22.88 -37.73 -0.52
C VAL A 805 24.06 -36.96 -1.09
N GLY A 806 23.85 -35.75 -1.58
CA GLY A 806 24.90 -34.83 -1.98
C GLY A 806 25.62 -34.22 -0.76
N GLY A 807 26.91 -33.95 -0.91
CA GLY A 807 27.66 -33.16 0.08
C GLY A 807 27.38 -31.66 -0.06
N ASN A 808 27.64 -30.90 0.99
CA ASN A 808 27.46 -29.45 1.00
C ASN A 808 28.61 -28.72 0.30
N GLY A 809 28.34 -27.53 -0.23
CA GLY A 809 29.37 -26.60 -0.68
C GLY A 809 30.09 -25.91 0.48
N GLY A 810 31.32 -25.49 0.25
CA GLY A 810 32.15 -24.74 1.19
C GLY A 810 31.90 -23.23 1.16
N ILE A 811 32.47 -22.50 2.13
CA ILE A 811 32.36 -21.03 2.24
C ILE A 811 33.36 -20.35 1.29
N GLY A 812 32.99 -19.26 0.63
CA GLY A 812 33.94 -18.40 -0.07
C GLY A 812 33.84 -16.97 0.40
N ASP A 813 34.86 -16.46 1.09
CA ASP A 813 34.77 -15.14 1.71
C ASP A 813 36.03 -14.30 1.60
N THR A 814 35.87 -12.98 1.80
CA THR A 814 36.97 -12.03 1.96
C THR A 814 36.75 -11.22 3.23
N ASN A 815 37.61 -11.42 4.24
CA ASN A 815 37.43 -10.89 5.58
C ASN A 815 38.62 -10.06 6.09
N ALA A 816 38.31 -9.01 6.85
CA ALA A 816 39.27 -8.02 7.34
C ALA A 816 39.00 -7.64 8.80
N TYR A 817 40.00 -7.89 9.66
CA TYR A 817 40.01 -7.54 11.06
C TYR A 817 40.68 -6.16 11.28
N VAL A 818 41.07 -5.85 12.53
CA VAL A 818 41.42 -4.49 12.95
C VAL A 818 42.63 -3.96 12.18
N ASN A 819 42.44 -2.86 11.44
CA ASN A 819 43.40 -2.26 10.48
C ASN A 819 43.83 -3.16 9.30
N GLY A 820 43.18 -4.31 9.06
CA GLY A 820 43.50 -5.19 7.93
C GLY A 820 42.87 -4.74 6.61
N PHE A 821 43.49 -5.10 5.49
CA PHE A 821 42.99 -4.86 4.13
C PHE A 821 42.93 -6.20 3.36
N ALA A 822 41.75 -6.63 2.92
CA ALA A 822 41.54 -7.84 2.16
C ALA A 822 40.81 -7.50 0.84
N ASP A 823 41.36 -7.93 -0.31
CA ASP A 823 40.77 -7.67 -1.63
C ASP A 823 41.05 -8.82 -2.61
N GLY A 824 40.04 -9.63 -2.94
CA GLY A 824 40.26 -10.80 -3.80
C GLY A 824 39.01 -11.62 -4.10
N LEU A 825 39.24 -12.85 -4.54
CA LEU A 825 38.20 -13.86 -4.78
C LEU A 825 38.32 -14.99 -3.76
N GLY A 826 37.48 -14.99 -2.73
CA GLY A 826 37.25 -16.18 -1.91
C GLY A 826 36.19 -17.06 -2.57
N LYS A 827 36.49 -18.32 -2.86
CA LYS A 827 35.52 -19.28 -3.43
C LYS A 827 35.54 -20.61 -2.68
N GLY A 828 34.39 -21.00 -2.16
CA GLY A 828 34.16 -22.34 -1.62
C GLY A 828 34.11 -23.42 -2.70
N GLY A 829 34.64 -24.59 -2.37
CA GLY A 829 34.54 -25.78 -3.21
C GLY A 829 33.10 -26.32 -3.27
N ALA A 830 32.71 -26.89 -4.40
CA ALA A 830 31.41 -27.52 -4.58
C ALA A 830 31.29 -28.83 -3.78
N GLY A 831 30.08 -29.21 -3.42
CA GLY A 831 29.78 -30.51 -2.83
C GLY A 831 29.77 -31.63 -3.86
N GLY A 832 30.28 -32.80 -3.48
CA GLY A 832 30.25 -34.01 -4.30
C GLY A 832 28.84 -34.59 -4.40
N SER A 833 28.49 -35.19 -5.54
CA SER A 833 27.19 -35.81 -5.75
C SER A 833 27.13 -37.23 -5.18
N GLY A 834 26.00 -37.61 -4.57
CA GLY A 834 25.75 -38.96 -4.07
C GLY A 834 24.72 -39.70 -4.92
N THR A 835 25.12 -40.80 -5.57
CA THR A 835 24.25 -41.59 -6.46
C THR A 835 24.03 -43.02 -5.97
N GLY A 836 22.79 -43.32 -5.59
CA GLY A 836 22.36 -44.63 -5.11
C GLY A 836 22.21 -44.73 -3.60
N VAL A 837 21.34 -45.63 -3.15
CA VAL A 837 21.00 -45.83 -1.72
C VAL A 837 22.24 -45.98 -0.85
N GLY A 838 22.40 -45.08 0.12
CA GLY A 838 23.50 -45.08 1.08
C GLY A 838 24.79 -44.41 0.61
N SER A 839 24.87 -43.93 -0.64
CA SER A 839 25.98 -43.07 -1.06
C SER A 839 25.82 -41.67 -0.51
N VAL A 840 26.91 -41.11 0.00
CA VAL A 840 26.98 -39.71 0.48
C VAL A 840 28.19 -39.04 -0.15
N GLY A 841 27.97 -37.99 -0.92
CA GLY A 841 29.06 -37.19 -1.50
C GLY A 841 29.88 -36.47 -0.42
N GLY A 842 31.12 -36.13 -0.75
CA GLY A 842 31.96 -35.33 0.13
C GLY A 842 31.51 -33.88 0.16
N ASN A 843 31.74 -33.16 1.25
CA ASN A 843 31.55 -31.71 1.24
C ASN A 843 32.74 -31.03 0.55
N GLY A 844 32.50 -29.91 -0.11
CA GLY A 844 33.55 -28.97 -0.47
C GLY A 844 34.04 -28.18 0.74
N SER A 845 35.12 -27.41 0.56
CA SER A 845 35.77 -26.68 1.66
C SER A 845 35.90 -25.18 1.42
N SER A 846 36.39 -24.44 2.41
CA SER A 846 36.43 -22.98 2.35
C SER A 846 37.54 -22.44 1.43
N GLY A 847 37.27 -21.33 0.75
CA GLY A 847 38.25 -20.51 0.04
C GLY A 847 38.20 -19.07 0.53
N GLU A 848 39.20 -18.68 1.33
CA GLU A 848 39.18 -17.47 2.16
C GLU A 848 40.30 -16.47 1.78
N ILE A 849 39.99 -15.17 1.75
CA ILE A 849 40.98 -14.08 1.67
C ILE A 849 40.93 -13.29 2.99
N GLN A 850 41.95 -13.39 3.84
CA GLN A 850 41.92 -12.90 5.23
C GLN A 850 43.01 -11.87 5.54
N ALA A 851 42.63 -10.72 6.11
CA ALA A 851 43.57 -9.71 6.61
C ALA A 851 43.36 -9.40 8.10
N GLY A 852 44.35 -9.74 8.91
CA GLY A 852 44.25 -9.80 10.37
C GLY A 852 43.50 -11.05 10.82
N TYR A 853 43.50 -11.33 12.12
CA TYR A 853 42.60 -12.33 12.72
C TYR A 853 42.40 -12.05 14.21
N ILE A 854 41.60 -12.85 14.92
CA ILE A 854 41.36 -12.68 16.37
C ILE A 854 42.69 -12.71 17.16
N GLY A 855 43.15 -11.53 17.57
CA GLY A 855 44.40 -11.33 18.32
C GLY A 855 45.57 -10.74 17.51
N GLN A 856 45.45 -10.60 16.18
CA GLN A 856 46.42 -9.90 15.33
C GLN A 856 45.77 -8.80 14.50
N THR A 857 46.35 -7.59 14.56
CA THR A 857 45.90 -6.41 13.80
C THR A 857 46.69 -6.26 12.50
N GLY A 858 46.08 -5.67 11.47
CA GLY A 858 46.73 -5.28 10.23
C GLY A 858 46.75 -6.38 9.16
N GLY A 859 47.51 -6.17 8.10
CA GLY A 859 47.71 -7.08 6.96
C GLY A 859 47.11 -6.57 5.66
N HIS A 860 47.63 -7.06 4.53
CA HIS A 860 47.16 -6.73 3.19
C HIS A 860 47.08 -8.01 2.33
N ALA A 861 45.94 -8.70 2.33
CA ALA A 861 45.74 -9.96 1.62
C ALA A 861 45.03 -9.75 0.27
N THR A 862 45.60 -10.24 -0.82
CA THR A 862 45.02 -10.13 -2.17
C THR A 862 45.13 -11.42 -2.99
N GLY A 863 44.24 -11.57 -3.98
CA GLY A 863 44.34 -12.62 -5.00
C GLY A 863 43.13 -13.54 -5.04
N SER A 864 43.32 -14.86 -4.90
CA SER A 864 42.19 -15.82 -4.98
C SER A 864 42.40 -17.10 -4.16
N ALA A 865 41.38 -17.56 -3.47
CA ALA A 865 41.39 -18.83 -2.73
C ALA A 865 40.22 -19.70 -3.19
N TYR A 866 40.51 -20.93 -3.60
CA TYR A 866 39.55 -21.92 -4.08
C TYR A 866 39.61 -23.13 -3.16
N GLY A 867 38.65 -23.27 -2.25
CA GLY A 867 38.52 -24.49 -1.44
C GLY A 867 38.27 -25.69 -2.35
N GLY A 868 38.84 -26.84 -2.00
CA GLY A 868 38.71 -28.06 -2.82
C GLY A 868 37.28 -28.57 -2.87
N ASP A 869 36.91 -29.17 -4.00
CA ASP A 869 35.58 -29.75 -4.23
C ASP A 869 35.41 -31.08 -3.48
N GLY A 870 34.18 -31.47 -3.19
CA GLY A 870 33.84 -32.72 -2.53
C GLY A 870 33.79 -33.92 -3.49
N GLY A 871 34.27 -35.07 -3.03
CA GLY A 871 34.33 -36.28 -3.84
C GLY A 871 32.96 -36.88 -4.16
N ASN A 872 32.77 -37.33 -5.40
CA ASN A 872 31.54 -37.99 -5.83
C ASN A 872 31.42 -39.41 -5.25
N ALA A 873 30.20 -39.82 -4.89
CA ALA A 873 29.92 -41.10 -4.24
C ALA A 873 28.90 -41.94 -5.02
N THR A 874 29.20 -43.22 -5.24
CA THR A 874 28.28 -44.20 -5.84
C THR A 874 28.31 -45.54 -5.11
N GLY A 875 27.27 -46.36 -5.29
CA GLY A 875 27.25 -47.76 -4.83
C GLY A 875 27.25 -47.97 -3.30
N GLY A 876 26.88 -46.96 -2.51
CA GLY A 876 26.95 -46.98 -1.05
C GLY A 876 28.32 -46.61 -0.46
N GLY A 877 29.21 -46.04 -1.26
CA GLY A 877 30.46 -45.43 -0.79
C GLY A 877 30.29 -44.00 -0.25
N HIS A 878 31.32 -43.48 0.40
CA HIS A 878 31.36 -42.10 0.92
C HIS A 878 32.42 -41.26 0.21
N GLY A 879 32.04 -40.10 -0.32
CA GLY A 879 32.97 -39.17 -0.95
C GLY A 879 33.97 -38.59 0.04
N GLY A 880 35.22 -38.49 -0.40
CA GLY A 880 36.26 -37.77 0.31
C GLY A 880 35.91 -36.28 0.43
N GLN A 881 36.31 -35.65 1.53
CA GLN A 881 36.08 -34.21 1.70
C GLN A 881 37.09 -33.42 0.88
N GLY A 882 36.66 -32.32 0.24
CA GLY A 882 37.57 -31.27 -0.16
C GLY A 882 38.21 -30.60 1.07
N ASN A 883 39.25 -29.80 0.87
CA ASN A 883 39.99 -29.18 1.97
C ASN A 883 40.36 -27.72 1.65
N TYR A 884 40.71 -26.93 2.66
CA TYR A 884 40.65 -25.47 2.60
C TYR A 884 41.69 -24.84 1.67
N ALA A 885 41.39 -23.64 1.19
CA ALA A 885 42.33 -22.69 0.62
C ALA A 885 42.24 -21.36 1.37
N VAL A 886 43.38 -20.75 1.69
CA VAL A 886 43.39 -19.40 2.29
C VAL A 886 44.55 -18.55 1.76
N VAL A 887 44.29 -17.27 1.48
CA VAL A 887 45.32 -16.23 1.33
C VAL A 887 45.23 -15.30 2.55
N LEU A 888 46.26 -15.32 3.40
CA LEU A 888 46.24 -14.74 4.75
C LEU A 888 47.33 -13.68 4.92
N SER A 889 47.00 -12.52 5.48
CA SER A 889 47.96 -11.52 5.94
C SER A 889 47.64 -11.01 7.34
N THR A 890 48.65 -10.54 8.09
CA THR A 890 48.48 -9.77 9.34
C THR A 890 49.46 -8.58 9.34
N GLY A 891 49.48 -7.75 10.39
CA GLY A 891 50.56 -6.79 10.65
C GLY A 891 50.70 -5.64 9.64
N ASN A 892 51.92 -5.36 9.22
CA ASN A 892 52.26 -4.50 8.07
C ASN A 892 52.53 -5.36 6.81
N GLY A 893 52.08 -6.62 6.84
CA GLY A 893 52.34 -7.62 5.81
C GLY A 893 51.60 -7.38 4.51
N THR A 894 51.95 -8.22 3.54
CA THR A 894 51.23 -8.31 2.28
C THR A 894 51.32 -9.74 1.80
N ALA A 895 50.18 -10.38 1.57
CA ALA A 895 50.06 -11.67 0.92
C ALA A 895 49.37 -11.45 -0.42
N ASP A 896 49.96 -11.95 -1.51
CA ASP A 896 49.39 -11.85 -2.85
C ASP A 896 49.61 -13.19 -3.56
N GLY A 897 48.54 -13.80 -4.05
CA GLY A 897 48.63 -15.14 -4.64
C GLY A 897 47.31 -15.83 -4.93
N THR A 898 47.42 -17.05 -5.46
CA THR A 898 46.29 -17.97 -5.63
C THR A 898 46.48 -19.20 -4.76
N ALA A 899 45.42 -19.74 -4.17
CA ALA A 899 45.42 -21.00 -3.44
C ALA A 899 44.32 -21.95 -3.95
N PHE A 900 44.67 -23.23 -4.14
CA PHE A 900 43.74 -24.31 -4.51
C PHE A 900 43.83 -25.45 -3.49
N GLY A 901 42.80 -25.62 -2.67
CA GLY A 901 42.65 -26.79 -1.83
C GLY A 901 42.45 -28.04 -2.68
N GLY A 902 42.85 -29.20 -2.16
CA GLY A 902 42.75 -30.46 -2.89
C GLY A 902 41.31 -30.95 -2.94
N ASP A 903 40.92 -31.55 -4.07
CA ASP A 903 39.59 -32.15 -4.21
C ASP A 903 39.50 -33.46 -3.41
N GLY A 904 38.32 -33.75 -2.91
CA GLY A 904 38.01 -35.02 -2.27
C GLY A 904 37.94 -36.17 -3.29
N GLY A 905 38.55 -37.29 -2.95
CA GLY A 905 38.52 -38.50 -3.77
C GLY A 905 37.11 -39.07 -3.89
N ALA A 906 36.79 -39.65 -5.06
CA ALA A 906 35.51 -40.33 -5.26
C ALA A 906 35.43 -41.65 -4.47
N ALA A 907 34.23 -42.21 -4.30
CA ALA A 907 34.04 -43.58 -3.82
C ALA A 907 33.00 -44.32 -4.65
N THR A 908 33.27 -45.59 -5.00
CA THR A 908 32.43 -46.34 -5.97
C THR A 908 31.69 -47.53 -5.38
N THR A 909 31.98 -47.88 -4.12
CA THR A 909 31.70 -49.21 -3.58
C THR A 909 31.25 -49.12 -2.12
N THR A 910 30.31 -49.96 -1.71
CA THR A 910 29.73 -49.95 -0.36
C THR A 910 30.79 -50.02 0.73
N GLY A 911 30.81 -49.03 1.62
CA GLY A 911 31.74 -48.97 2.76
C GLY A 911 33.18 -48.59 2.41
N ALA A 912 33.47 -48.21 1.16
CA ALA A 912 34.70 -47.51 0.81
C ALA A 912 34.51 -46.00 0.94
N THR A 913 35.55 -45.31 1.41
CA THR A 913 35.61 -43.84 1.51
C THR A 913 36.71 -43.31 0.60
N GLY A 914 36.44 -42.25 -0.14
CA GLY A 914 37.48 -41.53 -0.89
C GLY A 914 38.41 -40.77 0.06
N GLY A 915 39.67 -40.59 -0.34
CA GLY A 915 40.62 -39.79 0.43
C GLY A 915 40.17 -38.33 0.51
N ARG A 916 40.55 -37.59 1.56
CA ARG A 916 40.37 -36.13 1.59
C ARG A 916 41.43 -35.46 0.74
N GLY A 917 41.13 -34.30 0.18
CA GLY A 917 42.19 -33.44 -0.37
C GLY A 917 43.10 -32.85 0.71
N GLY A 918 44.28 -32.39 0.33
CA GLY A 918 45.17 -31.62 1.20
C GLY A 918 44.74 -30.15 1.33
N GLY A 919 45.19 -29.47 2.38
CA GLY A 919 44.95 -28.04 2.60
C GLY A 919 45.96 -27.17 1.84
N ALA A 920 45.53 -26.00 1.38
CA ALA A 920 46.36 -25.04 0.66
C ALA A 920 46.35 -23.66 1.32
N GLN A 921 47.49 -22.98 1.29
CA GLN A 921 47.67 -21.72 2.03
C GLN A 921 48.68 -20.80 1.34
N VAL A 922 48.47 -19.48 1.41
CA VAL A 922 49.42 -18.43 1.03
C VAL A 922 49.46 -17.38 2.14
N THR A 923 50.54 -17.30 2.92
CA THR A 923 50.53 -16.60 4.22
C THR A 923 51.62 -15.56 4.45
N GLY A 924 51.21 -14.40 4.98
CA GLY A 924 51.98 -13.56 5.91
C GLY A 924 51.62 -12.07 5.84
N VAL A 925 52.06 -11.20 6.75
CA VAL A 925 53.38 -11.21 7.40
C VAL A 925 53.45 -10.13 8.51
N ASP A 926 54.33 -10.24 9.52
CA ASP A 926 55.10 -9.05 9.95
C ASP A 926 56.60 -9.43 10.06
N ASN A 927 57.55 -8.91 9.26
CA ASN A 927 57.49 -7.78 8.30
C ASN A 927 57.67 -8.15 6.80
N THR A 928 56.57 -8.10 6.03
CA THR A 928 56.41 -8.13 4.54
C THR A 928 56.70 -9.39 3.66
N ILE A 929 55.96 -9.51 2.52
CA ILE A 929 56.23 -10.30 1.28
C ILE A 929 55.73 -11.79 1.14
N VAL A 930 54.46 -11.97 0.74
CA VAL A 930 53.93 -12.51 -0.56
C VAL A 930 53.98 -14.04 -0.94
N SER A 931 53.18 -14.40 -1.96
CA SER A 931 53.37 -15.44 -3.01
C SER A 931 52.44 -16.66 -2.99
N GLY A 932 51.55 -16.78 -3.99
CA GLY A 932 50.98 -18.07 -4.42
C GLY A 932 51.91 -18.85 -5.34
N THR A 933 51.59 -20.08 -5.76
CA THR A 933 50.60 -21.09 -5.28
C THR A 933 51.28 -22.06 -4.30
N ALA A 934 50.65 -22.93 -3.48
CA ALA A 934 49.27 -23.28 -3.15
C ALA A 934 48.44 -24.00 -4.22
N THR A 935 48.80 -25.26 -4.44
CA THR A 935 47.88 -26.32 -4.90
C THR A 935 48.10 -27.52 -3.98
N ALA A 936 47.07 -28.07 -3.36
CA ALA A 936 47.21 -29.31 -2.60
C ALA A 936 46.91 -30.55 -3.44
N GLY A 937 47.34 -31.72 -2.97
CA GLY A 937 47.03 -32.99 -3.62
C GLY A 937 45.57 -33.38 -3.42
N ASN A 938 45.00 -34.04 -4.41
CA ASN A 938 43.64 -34.56 -4.35
C ASN A 938 43.60 -35.86 -3.54
N GLY A 939 42.44 -36.21 -3.00
CA GLY A 939 42.25 -37.52 -2.36
C GLY A 939 42.11 -38.66 -3.37
N GLY A 940 42.66 -39.82 -3.05
CA GLY A 940 42.54 -41.01 -3.91
C GLY A 940 41.12 -41.60 -3.96
N ILE A 941 40.81 -42.37 -4.99
CA ILE A 941 39.48 -42.96 -5.19
C ILE A 941 39.30 -44.23 -4.36
N GLY A 942 38.23 -44.30 -3.57
CA GLY A 942 37.82 -45.49 -2.80
C GLY A 942 37.08 -46.52 -3.65
N TYR A 943 37.80 -47.42 -4.31
CA TYR A 943 37.18 -48.51 -5.10
C TYR A 943 36.75 -49.74 -4.26
N GLY A 944 37.15 -49.83 -2.99
CA GLY A 944 36.83 -50.98 -2.12
C GLY A 944 37.66 -51.04 -0.85
N GLY A 945 38.97 -50.82 -0.99
CA GLY A 945 39.74 -50.09 0.03
C GLY A 945 39.40 -48.60 -0.02
N ASN A 946 39.79 -47.85 1.01
CA ASN A 946 39.67 -46.40 1.03
C ASN A 946 40.78 -45.76 0.18
N GLY A 947 40.51 -44.59 -0.38
CA GLY A 947 41.58 -43.75 -0.93
C GLY A 947 42.44 -43.13 0.17
N GLY A 948 43.72 -42.89 -0.12
CA GLY A 948 44.58 -42.11 0.77
C GLY A 948 44.27 -40.61 0.67
N ASP A 949 44.43 -39.87 1.76
CA ASP A 949 44.34 -38.40 1.71
C ASP A 949 45.49 -37.81 0.86
N GLY A 950 45.22 -36.74 0.11
CA GLY A 950 46.23 -35.96 -0.60
C GLY A 950 47.09 -35.11 0.35
N GLY A 951 48.28 -34.72 -0.11
CA GLY A 951 49.22 -33.93 0.68
C GLY A 951 48.94 -32.43 0.66
N ASP A 952 49.35 -31.71 1.71
CA ASP A 952 49.12 -30.26 1.81
C ASP A 952 50.03 -29.46 0.85
N GLY A 953 49.51 -28.34 0.33
CA GLY A 953 50.17 -27.39 -0.58
C GLY A 953 50.45 -26.06 0.13
N TRP A 954 51.51 -26.01 0.93
CA TRP A 954 51.75 -24.93 1.89
C TRP A 954 52.63 -23.80 1.33
N THR A 955 52.09 -22.58 1.23
CA THR A 955 52.85 -21.39 0.79
C THR A 955 53.08 -20.39 1.91
N SER A 956 54.37 -20.25 2.20
CA SER A 956 55.03 -19.09 2.77
C SER A 956 54.64 -18.60 4.16
N VAL A 957 55.45 -17.64 4.59
CA VAL A 957 55.53 -17.00 5.90
C VAL A 957 55.82 -15.52 5.60
N ASN A 958 55.97 -14.68 6.61
CA ASN A 958 57.31 -14.15 6.91
C ASN A 958 57.38 -13.64 8.37
N VAL A 959 58.55 -13.15 8.83
CA VAL A 959 58.85 -13.03 10.27
C VAL A 959 59.80 -11.87 10.60
N ASP A 960 59.52 -11.13 11.66
CA ASP A 960 60.49 -10.32 12.42
C ASP A 960 61.64 -11.21 12.94
N ALA A 961 62.81 -11.12 12.31
CA ALA A 961 64.01 -11.88 12.71
C ALA A 961 65.09 -11.02 13.41
N ALA A 962 64.78 -9.77 13.74
CA ALA A 962 65.60 -8.82 14.50
C ALA A 962 64.87 -7.49 14.79
N ASP A 963 63.99 -6.92 13.94
CA ASP A 963 63.59 -7.24 12.54
C ASP A 963 64.66 -6.90 11.47
N PRO A 964 64.78 -7.67 10.37
CA PRO A 964 65.21 -7.05 9.10
C PRO A 964 64.68 -7.62 7.74
N THR A 965 63.64 -8.48 7.63
CA THR A 965 63.84 -9.66 6.74
C THR A 965 63.01 -10.05 5.50
N GLY A 966 61.73 -9.72 5.33
CA GLY A 966 60.80 -10.38 4.38
C GLY A 966 61.30 -10.86 3.00
N GLN A 967 61.00 -12.12 2.62
CA GLN A 967 60.69 -12.53 1.22
C GLN A 967 60.16 -13.96 1.03
N VAL A 968 58.94 -14.05 0.46
CA VAL A 968 58.66 -15.00 -0.62
C VAL A 968 58.03 -14.32 -1.83
N ILE A 969 58.65 -14.48 -2.98
CA ILE A 969 58.04 -14.28 -4.30
C ILE A 969 58.51 -15.46 -5.13
N ASN A 970 57.60 -16.25 -5.71
CA ASN A 970 57.75 -17.70 -5.93
C ASN A 970 57.91 -18.40 -4.57
N GLY A 971 56.92 -19.11 -4.01
CA GLY A 971 56.15 -20.15 -4.70
C GLY A 971 56.99 -21.44 -4.80
N THR A 972 56.55 -22.50 -5.47
CA THR A 972 55.17 -22.93 -5.64
C THR A 972 55.01 -24.27 -4.91
N ALA A 973 54.05 -24.38 -4.00
CA ALA A 973 53.75 -25.58 -3.23
C ALA A 973 52.70 -26.44 -3.94
N ILE A 974 53.04 -27.68 -4.25
CA ILE A 974 52.15 -28.69 -4.84
C ILE A 974 52.14 -29.93 -3.93
N GLY A 975 51.00 -30.26 -3.34
CA GLY A 975 50.83 -31.54 -2.65
C GLY A 975 50.82 -32.71 -3.64
N GLY A 976 51.35 -33.88 -3.23
CA GLY A 976 51.20 -35.12 -4.00
C GLY A 976 49.78 -35.68 -3.85
N ASP A 977 49.25 -36.29 -4.90
CA ASP A 977 47.90 -36.88 -4.87
C ASP A 977 47.85 -38.10 -3.93
N GLY A 978 46.71 -38.36 -3.33
CA GLY A 978 46.45 -39.57 -2.53
C GLY A 978 46.27 -40.80 -3.42
N GLY A 979 46.78 -41.94 -2.98
CA GLY A 979 46.67 -43.19 -3.75
C GLY A 979 45.24 -43.74 -3.78
N ASP A 980 44.82 -44.30 -4.92
CA ASP A 980 43.55 -45.02 -5.04
C ASP A 980 43.51 -46.24 -4.10
N GLY A 981 42.37 -46.50 -3.48
CA GLY A 981 42.11 -47.73 -2.73
C GLY A 981 41.82 -48.91 -3.68
N GLY A 982 42.33 -50.10 -3.37
CA GLY A 982 42.20 -51.26 -4.25
C GLY A 982 40.75 -51.75 -4.43
N HIS A 983 40.47 -52.46 -5.52
CA HIS A 983 39.15 -53.06 -5.76
C HIS A 983 38.87 -54.25 -4.84
N ASN A 984 37.61 -54.41 -4.43
CA ASN A 984 37.13 -55.60 -3.73
C ASN A 984 37.01 -56.80 -4.68
N ASN A 985 37.24 -58.02 -4.18
CA ASN A 985 37.01 -59.27 -4.89
C ASN A 985 36.06 -60.17 -4.09
N GLY A 986 34.75 -60.05 -4.35
CA GLY A 986 33.72 -60.69 -3.52
C GLY A 986 33.74 -60.10 -2.11
N LEU A 987 33.95 -60.97 -1.10
CA LEU A 987 34.08 -60.55 0.31
C LEU A 987 35.51 -60.12 0.70
N ALA A 988 36.50 -60.29 -0.18
CA ALA A 988 37.87 -59.84 0.08
C ALA A 988 38.00 -58.35 -0.23
N ARG A 989 38.29 -57.54 0.81
CA ARG A 989 38.42 -56.08 0.65
C ARG A 989 39.70 -55.70 -0.09
N GLY A 990 39.68 -54.62 -0.87
CA GLY A 990 40.90 -53.95 -1.29
C GLY A 990 41.74 -53.46 -0.10
N GLY A 991 43.03 -53.26 -0.33
CA GLY A 991 43.89 -52.50 0.56
C GLY A 991 43.66 -51.01 0.36
N ASP A 992 43.90 -50.21 1.39
CA ASP A 992 43.75 -48.75 1.32
C ASP A 992 44.91 -48.11 0.53
N GLY A 993 44.66 -46.96 -0.08
CA GLY A 993 45.70 -46.17 -0.73
C GLY A 993 46.63 -45.50 0.28
N GLY A 994 47.87 -45.25 -0.12
CA GLY A 994 48.82 -44.46 0.64
C GLY A 994 48.49 -42.96 0.59
N HIS A 995 48.88 -42.20 1.60
CA HIS A 995 48.72 -40.74 1.60
C HIS A 995 49.74 -40.06 0.68
N GLY A 996 49.34 -38.93 0.08
CA GLY A 996 50.23 -38.06 -0.68
C GLY A 996 51.17 -37.26 0.22
N GLY A 997 52.39 -37.02 -0.25
CA GLY A 997 53.39 -36.21 0.44
C GLY A 997 53.08 -34.72 0.34
N TRP A 998 53.56 -33.92 1.30
CA TRP A 998 53.34 -32.46 1.29
C TRP A 998 54.29 -31.75 0.33
N GLY A 999 53.81 -30.70 -0.33
CA GLY A 999 54.64 -29.67 -0.93
C GLY A 999 54.71 -28.46 0.01
N LYS A 1000 55.91 -28.09 0.47
CA LYS A 1000 56.12 -26.96 1.39
C LYS A 1000 57.03 -25.90 0.79
N VAL A 1001 56.58 -24.66 0.84
CA VAL A 1001 57.39 -23.46 0.60
C VAL A 1001 57.86 -22.88 1.95
N TYR A 1002 58.85 -22.03 1.85
CA TYR A 1002 59.71 -21.44 2.88
C TYR A 1002 59.39 -19.94 2.95
N ALA A 1003 60.34 -19.07 3.26
CA ALA A 1003 60.48 -18.67 4.65
C ALA A 1003 61.23 -17.35 4.83
N ASP A 1004 60.84 -16.71 5.92
CA ASP A 1004 61.68 -15.88 6.75
C ASP A 1004 61.99 -16.63 8.07
N SER A 1005 63.02 -16.27 8.82
CA SER A 1005 64.24 -15.56 8.41
C SER A 1005 65.29 -15.57 9.52
N GLY A 1006 66.55 -15.16 9.30
CA GLY A 1006 67.13 -14.67 8.03
C GLY A 1006 67.06 -15.68 6.88
N GLY A 1007 66.50 -15.27 5.74
CA GLY A 1007 65.98 -16.15 4.71
C GLY A 1007 65.92 -15.47 3.33
N THR A 1008 64.71 -15.25 2.80
CA THR A 1008 64.40 -14.80 1.41
C THR A 1008 64.56 -15.87 0.33
N SER A 1009 63.62 -15.96 -0.63
CA SER A 1009 63.79 -16.41 -2.05
C SER A 1009 62.42 -16.42 -2.81
N THR A 1010 62.20 -16.51 -4.14
CA THR A 1010 62.97 -16.53 -5.42
C THR A 1010 63.16 -17.85 -6.23
N ASN A 1011 62.14 -18.18 -7.06
CA ASN A 1011 62.05 -19.26 -8.08
C ASN A 1011 62.12 -20.73 -7.61
N THR A 1012 61.58 -21.03 -6.44
CA THR A 1012 61.44 -22.41 -5.94
C THR A 1012 60.13 -23.07 -6.38
N THR A 1013 60.06 -24.40 -6.37
CA THR A 1013 58.82 -25.19 -6.49
C THR A 1013 58.99 -26.51 -5.75
N ALA A 1014 58.04 -26.89 -4.91
CA ALA A 1014 58.08 -28.10 -4.09
C ALA A 1014 56.85 -28.98 -4.37
N HIS A 1015 57.07 -30.15 -4.95
CA HIS A 1015 56.04 -31.17 -5.14
C HIS A 1015 56.25 -32.31 -4.14
N GLY A 1016 55.23 -32.60 -3.33
CA GLY A 1016 55.12 -33.90 -2.68
C GLY A 1016 55.01 -35.02 -3.72
N GLY A 1017 55.41 -36.24 -3.34
CA GLY A 1017 55.19 -37.43 -4.16
C GLY A 1017 53.82 -38.04 -3.89
N ASP A 1018 53.24 -38.70 -4.89
CA ASP A 1018 51.90 -39.27 -4.78
C ASP A 1018 51.87 -40.51 -3.87
N GLY A 1019 50.71 -40.79 -3.27
CA GLY A 1019 50.48 -42.01 -2.52
C GLY A 1019 50.41 -43.24 -3.42
N GLY A 1020 50.99 -44.36 -2.97
CA GLY A 1020 50.88 -45.63 -3.68
C GLY A 1020 49.45 -46.16 -3.70
N ALA A 1021 49.00 -46.72 -4.83
CA ALA A 1021 47.68 -47.35 -4.90
C ALA A 1021 47.60 -48.62 -4.02
N GLY A 1022 46.45 -48.84 -3.39
CA GLY A 1022 46.16 -50.03 -2.59
C GLY A 1022 45.99 -51.29 -3.45
N GLY A 1023 46.40 -52.44 -2.91
CA GLY A 1023 46.30 -53.72 -3.61
C GLY A 1023 44.85 -54.21 -3.74
N ASN A 1024 44.53 -54.91 -4.82
CA ASN A 1024 43.21 -55.53 -5.00
C ASN A 1024 42.99 -56.71 -4.02
N GLY A 1025 41.72 -56.96 -3.67
CA GLY A 1025 41.31 -58.10 -2.85
C GLY A 1025 41.66 -59.46 -3.48
N GLY A 1026 42.12 -60.38 -2.64
CA GLY A 1026 42.44 -61.77 -2.96
C GLY A 1026 41.21 -62.68 -2.93
N THR A 1027 41.31 -63.82 -2.24
CA THR A 1027 40.17 -64.72 -1.98
C THR A 1027 39.82 -64.71 -0.50
N TYR A 1028 38.58 -64.38 -0.15
CA TYR A 1028 38.10 -64.47 1.23
C TYR A 1028 37.90 -65.94 1.62
N VAL A 1029 38.51 -66.36 2.73
CA VAL A 1029 38.37 -67.72 3.27
C VAL A 1029 37.56 -67.72 4.56
N ASP A 1030 37.97 -66.90 5.54
CA ASP A 1030 37.23 -66.66 6.79
C ASP A 1030 37.60 -65.29 7.39
N ALA A 1031 37.04 -64.95 8.56
CA ALA A 1031 37.24 -63.65 9.19
C ALA A 1031 38.66 -63.40 9.76
N LEU A 1032 39.49 -64.43 9.88
CA LEU A 1032 40.93 -64.36 10.22
C LEU A 1032 41.81 -64.45 8.96
N HIS A 1033 41.27 -65.00 7.87
CA HIS A 1033 41.91 -65.12 6.56
C HIS A 1033 41.08 -64.37 5.49
N PRO A 1034 40.97 -63.03 5.58
CA PRO A 1034 40.01 -62.24 4.79
C PRO A 1034 40.48 -61.98 3.36
N GLY A 1035 41.73 -62.32 3.02
CA GLY A 1035 42.30 -62.10 1.68
C GLY A 1035 42.43 -60.63 1.29
N THR A 1036 42.55 -59.70 2.23
CA THR A 1036 42.57 -58.27 1.91
C THR A 1036 43.82 -57.87 1.12
N GLY A 1037 43.68 -56.89 0.22
CA GLY A 1037 44.84 -56.28 -0.43
C GLY A 1037 45.78 -55.58 0.57
N GLY A 1038 47.04 -55.41 0.17
CA GLY A 1038 48.03 -54.64 0.92
C GLY A 1038 47.78 -53.14 0.79
N ILE A 1039 48.08 -52.39 1.85
CA ILE A 1039 47.98 -50.91 1.86
C ILE A 1039 49.08 -50.33 0.96
N GLY A 1040 48.79 -49.26 0.23
CA GLY A 1040 49.78 -48.53 -0.56
C GLY A 1040 50.80 -47.77 0.30
N GLY A 1041 52.03 -47.62 -0.20
CA GLY A 1041 53.08 -46.88 0.48
C GLY A 1041 52.84 -45.37 0.48
N LEU A 1042 53.34 -44.66 1.48
CA LEU A 1042 53.25 -43.21 1.58
C LEU A 1042 54.10 -42.52 0.50
N GLY A 1043 53.59 -41.41 -0.05
CA GLY A 1043 54.35 -40.50 -0.90
C GLY A 1043 55.30 -39.61 -0.09
N GLY A 1044 56.47 -39.28 -0.66
CA GLY A 1044 57.49 -38.51 0.06
C GLY A 1044 57.14 -37.02 0.18
N GLU A 1045 57.45 -36.39 1.32
CA GLU A 1045 57.34 -34.92 1.46
C GLU A 1045 58.46 -34.20 0.70
N SER A 1046 58.19 -32.98 0.21
CA SER A 1046 59.19 -32.04 -0.29
C SER A 1046 59.13 -30.72 0.48
N THR A 1047 60.22 -30.40 1.21
CA THR A 1047 60.25 -29.30 2.18
C THR A 1047 61.43 -28.33 2.04
N PRO A 1048 61.82 -27.89 0.82
CA PRO A 1048 63.01 -27.09 0.60
C PRO A 1048 62.96 -25.75 1.35
N THR A 1049 63.98 -25.49 2.18
CA THR A 1049 64.07 -24.27 3.00
C THR A 1049 65.15 -23.31 2.50
N ASN A 1050 64.84 -22.01 2.41
CA ASN A 1050 65.74 -20.90 2.08
C ASN A 1050 66.72 -21.15 0.90
N THR A 1051 66.31 -21.92 -0.11
CA THR A 1051 67.17 -22.34 -1.22
C THR A 1051 66.71 -21.73 -2.54
N PRO A 1052 67.45 -20.77 -3.14
CA PRO A 1052 66.97 -20.07 -4.32
C PRO A 1052 67.06 -20.83 -5.63
N GLY A 1053 65.93 -20.88 -6.36
CA GLY A 1053 65.87 -21.31 -7.76
C GLY A 1053 65.98 -22.82 -7.97
N GLY A 1054 64.91 -23.58 -7.73
CA GLY A 1054 64.91 -25.03 -7.92
C GLY A 1054 63.54 -25.68 -7.87
N ALA A 1055 63.35 -26.73 -8.68
CA ALA A 1055 62.17 -27.59 -8.65
C ALA A 1055 62.49 -28.91 -7.93
N TYR A 1056 61.79 -29.16 -6.83
CA TYR A 1056 61.92 -30.32 -5.97
C TYR A 1056 60.67 -31.18 -6.16
N VAL A 1057 60.87 -32.48 -6.42
CA VAL A 1057 59.78 -33.44 -6.65
C VAL A 1057 60.13 -34.72 -5.91
N ALA A 1058 59.39 -35.02 -4.84
CA ALA A 1058 59.58 -36.23 -4.07
C ALA A 1058 59.02 -37.46 -4.83
N GLN A 1059 59.41 -38.67 -4.39
CA GLN A 1059 59.01 -39.90 -5.06
C GLN A 1059 57.62 -40.35 -4.62
N ALA A 1060 56.86 -40.95 -5.53
CA ALA A 1060 55.59 -41.58 -5.22
C ALA A 1060 55.77 -42.90 -4.46
N GLY A 1061 54.82 -43.23 -3.59
CA GLY A 1061 54.80 -44.46 -2.81
C GLY A 1061 54.62 -45.71 -3.68
N GLY A 1062 55.19 -46.83 -3.25
CA GLY A 1062 55.02 -48.11 -3.95
C GLY A 1062 53.60 -48.66 -3.81
N PRO A 1063 53.04 -49.34 -4.83
CA PRO A 1063 51.69 -49.90 -4.75
C PRO A 1063 51.63 -51.11 -3.80
N GLY A 1064 50.48 -51.30 -3.17
CA GLY A 1064 50.17 -52.48 -2.36
C GLY A 1064 50.03 -53.75 -3.20
N GLY A 1065 50.53 -54.87 -2.67
CA GLY A 1065 50.38 -56.18 -3.29
C GLY A 1065 48.93 -56.69 -3.20
N PRO A 1066 48.45 -57.49 -4.17
CA PRO A 1066 47.12 -58.08 -4.09
C PRO A 1066 47.02 -59.09 -2.95
N GLY A 1067 45.80 -59.28 -2.43
CA GLY A 1067 45.52 -60.29 -1.41
C GLY A 1067 45.75 -61.72 -1.91
N GLY A 1068 46.06 -62.63 -1.00
CA GLY A 1068 46.34 -64.03 -1.32
C GLY A 1068 45.12 -64.83 -1.77
N ALA A 1069 45.35 -65.84 -2.61
CA ALA A 1069 44.33 -66.83 -3.00
C ALA A 1069 44.01 -67.83 -1.86
N ASP A 1070 44.77 -67.79 -0.77
CA ASP A 1070 44.63 -68.57 0.46
C ASP A 1070 44.02 -67.77 1.62
N GLY A 1071 43.59 -66.52 1.38
CA GLY A 1071 43.08 -65.62 2.42
C GLY A 1071 44.17 -64.82 3.16
N SER A 1072 45.44 -64.93 2.78
CA SER A 1072 46.50 -64.07 3.31
C SER A 1072 46.36 -62.61 2.87
N ILE A 1073 46.86 -61.69 3.70
CA ILE A 1073 46.84 -60.25 3.43
C ILE A 1073 47.97 -59.90 2.45
N GLY A 1074 47.69 -59.06 1.45
CA GLY A 1074 48.66 -58.58 0.48
C GLY A 1074 49.78 -57.77 1.13
N THR A 1075 50.98 -57.80 0.54
CA THR A 1075 52.14 -57.07 1.06
C THR A 1075 51.91 -55.55 1.00
N PRO A 1076 52.20 -54.78 2.06
CA PRO A 1076 52.20 -53.32 1.97
C PRO A 1076 53.15 -52.81 0.87
N GLY A 1077 52.82 -51.65 0.31
CA GLY A 1077 53.71 -50.89 -0.54
C GLY A 1077 54.93 -50.35 0.22
N SER A 1078 55.91 -49.83 -0.51
CA SER A 1078 57.10 -49.20 0.06
C SER A 1078 56.92 -47.69 0.15
N ASP A 1079 57.04 -47.12 1.35
CA ASP A 1079 57.05 -45.67 1.55
C ASP A 1079 58.21 -45.01 0.80
N ALA A 1080 57.96 -43.83 0.24
CA ALA A 1080 58.95 -43.06 -0.50
C ALA A 1080 59.80 -42.13 0.41
N PRO A 1081 61.05 -41.84 0.06
CA PRO A 1081 61.92 -40.96 0.84
C PRO A 1081 61.58 -39.48 0.62
N ASN A 1082 61.51 -38.72 1.73
CA ASN A 1082 61.34 -37.27 1.72
C ASN A 1082 62.56 -36.53 1.14
N ILE A 1083 62.32 -35.34 0.57
CA ILE A 1083 63.34 -34.39 0.08
C ILE A 1083 63.31 -33.13 0.96
N PRO A 1084 64.31 -32.95 1.85
CA PRO A 1084 64.45 -31.76 2.70
C PRO A 1084 65.04 -30.55 1.97
#